data_AF-A0A9E1YWJ8-F1
#
_entry.id   AF-A0A9E1YWJ8-F1
#
_cell.length_a   1.000
_cell.length_b   1.000
_cell.length_c   1.000
_cell.angle_alpha   90.00
_cell.angle_beta   90.00
_cell.angle_gamma   90.00
#
_symmetry.space_group_name_H-M   'P 1'
#
loop_
_entity.id
_entity.type
_entity.pdbx_description
1 polymer ?
#
loop_
_entity_poly.entity_id
_entity_poly.type
_entity_poly.pdbx_seq_one_letter_code
_entity_poly.pdbx_strand_id
1 'polypeptide(L)'
;MKFKQANPLLLTAILFVSTPLLSQTVSTSQWSTRVWSAASNGNWDAVNSLLKEVPKGEEDTLVAFREQLSDFISHRDEQIEDTIASREEALKEMNANVAEGNIVKAMQSVVKAQTLSDNFDDIMLQEDVQKVLLRAQEEIEIQLEEGNILTAQTMLFYLRTFYEDTSRRDLHDVWSDKLEQVNLQVSLLRQYAPRHLHSLFVERAIVLGDDEPEEFNPQASDNWIERVDGIDKNMLVRAIDLATGEHMNDVSWTELISGGLEALRTLQAVPAISETFTNITNEEANAVWHAAVSEEISSSSEYLKHIPGKRVLIQILNRLLDVNQASVKLPEGVILREFGDGAMSKLDRYSGIIWPDEYRRFEQQTKGRFVGVGIVIKENNKGEITISNPIEGAPAYYGGVQPEDVLVSVNGKSANGWTLNDAVDRITGPKGTAVTLTLRREGIDKPFDLTLTRDTIRLHSVQGWWKEGLDEDGQPEWDWFVDGDNKIGYIKLTSFSEESYTDILAAINEMQKIAPPNGLILDLRYNPGGLLPSARKIANLFVSSGTIVSGETATGEELFRMRALPNRAYLSELPVVILINQGSASASEIVSGCVQAHDAGIIVGQRSWGKGSVQTVHQVSREANVKLTTQYYRLPSPDGGKTPGRLVHKRRGSTDWGVVPDVEVRMSPDQITKSTELRQKADMILIGSDEDRPDINQLITEGLDPQLETALLILRANALSRMTADYRHALLNE
;
A
#
# COMPACT_ATOMS: atom_id res chain seq x y z
N MET A 1 -21.30 72.91 19.75
CA MET A 1 -21.65 73.44 21.10
C MET A 1 -20.65 72.84 22.10
N LYS A 2 -19.62 73.58 22.54
CA LYS A 2 -19.52 74.24 23.88
C LYS A 2 -19.89 73.28 25.04
N PHE A 3 -18.90 72.73 25.76
CA PHE A 3 -18.38 73.18 27.09
C PHE A 3 -19.34 72.80 28.25
N LYS A 4 -18.97 72.33 29.46
CA LYS A 4 -17.70 72.31 30.22
C LYS A 4 -17.89 71.50 31.54
N GLN A 5 -16.84 70.76 31.94
CA GLN A 5 -16.23 70.61 33.28
C GLN A 5 -17.07 70.38 34.57
N ALA A 6 -16.60 69.40 35.36
CA ALA A 6 -15.90 69.68 36.62
C ALA A 6 -14.95 68.53 37.04
N ASN A 7 -13.74 68.90 37.44
CA ASN A 7 -12.68 68.16 38.16
C ASN A 7 -12.33 69.10 39.35
N PRO A 8 -11.80 68.69 40.55
CA PRO A 8 -10.42 68.18 40.61
C PRO A 8 -9.93 67.39 41.88
N LEU A 9 -8.72 66.83 41.75
CA LEU A 9 -7.61 66.68 42.73
C LEU A 9 -7.73 65.76 43.98
N LEU A 10 -6.88 64.71 44.05
CA LEU A 10 -5.63 64.79 44.83
C LEU A 10 -4.59 63.75 44.38
N LEU A 11 -3.34 64.20 44.32
CA LEU A 11 -2.10 63.52 43.96
C LEU A 11 -1.51 62.86 45.22
N THR A 12 -1.15 61.57 45.18
CA THR A 12 -0.06 61.05 46.03
C THR A 12 0.67 59.92 45.31
N ALA A 13 1.95 60.12 45.04
CA ALA A 13 2.87 59.11 44.53
C ALA A 13 3.36 58.24 45.70
N ILE A 14 3.30 56.90 45.57
CA ILE A 14 4.05 55.96 46.42
C ILE A 14 4.51 54.77 45.56
N LEU A 15 5.82 54.77 45.31
CA LEU A 15 6.78 53.65 45.20
C LEU A 15 6.40 52.38 44.40
N PHE A 16 7.21 52.16 43.35
CA PHE A 16 7.60 50.85 42.85
C PHE A 16 7.87 49.88 44.01
N VAL A 17 7.03 48.86 44.14
CA VAL A 17 7.45 47.55 44.65
C VAL A 17 7.37 46.61 43.46
N SER A 18 8.53 46.30 42.91
CA SER A 18 8.75 45.15 42.05
C SER A 18 8.35 43.89 42.81
N THR A 19 7.09 43.48 42.69
CA THR A 19 6.70 42.09 42.93
C THR A 19 7.35 41.27 41.83
N PRO A 20 8.19 40.26 42.13
CA PRO A 20 8.61 39.33 41.11
C PRO A 20 7.35 38.67 40.56
N LEU A 21 7.19 38.63 39.23
CA LEU A 21 6.32 37.63 38.63
C LEU A 21 6.84 36.28 39.17
N LEU A 22 6.12 35.70 40.12
CA LEU A 22 6.22 34.28 40.43
C LEU A 22 6.04 33.57 39.09
N SER A 23 7.12 32.95 38.59
CA SER A 23 7.02 32.01 37.48
C SER A 23 5.99 30.97 37.89
N GLN A 24 4.78 31.03 37.33
CA GLN A 24 3.80 29.97 37.57
C GLN A 24 4.41 28.70 36.98
N THR A 25 4.85 27.80 37.85
CA THR A 25 5.27 26.47 37.45
C THR A 25 4.06 25.80 36.83
N VAL A 26 4.10 25.58 35.51
CA VAL A 26 3.05 24.87 34.77
C VAL A 26 2.91 23.48 35.40
N SER A 27 1.70 23.12 35.83
CA SER A 27 1.48 21.79 36.40
C SER A 27 1.67 20.70 35.34
N THR A 28 2.03 19.48 35.77
CA THR A 28 2.18 18.32 34.86
C THR A 28 0.96 18.08 33.98
N SER A 29 -0.24 18.19 34.57
CA SER A 29 -1.50 18.09 33.83
C SER A 29 -1.64 19.18 32.76
N GLN A 30 -1.35 20.44 33.07
CA GLN A 30 -1.43 21.53 32.10
C GLN A 30 -0.40 21.38 30.97
N TRP A 31 0.83 20.97 31.29
CA TRP A 31 1.87 20.70 30.30
C TRP A 31 1.45 19.54 29.38
N SER A 32 0.97 18.44 29.94
CA SER A 32 0.49 17.27 29.22
C SER A 32 -0.65 17.62 28.25
N THR A 33 -1.64 18.39 28.70
CA THR A 33 -2.72 18.88 27.83
C THR A 33 -2.20 19.78 26.71
N ARG A 34 -1.19 20.63 26.96
CA ARG A 34 -0.57 21.46 25.93
C ARG A 34 0.17 20.63 24.89
N VAL A 35 0.88 19.56 25.30
CA VAL A 35 1.57 18.64 24.38
C VAL A 35 0.56 17.94 23.49
N TRP A 36 -0.48 17.34 24.08
CA TRP A 36 -1.54 16.66 23.33
C TRP A 36 -2.22 17.61 22.33
N SER A 37 -2.62 18.81 22.78
CA SER A 37 -3.27 19.79 21.93
C SER A 37 -2.35 20.33 20.82
N ALA A 38 -1.05 20.50 21.08
CA ALA A 38 -0.10 20.90 20.05
C ALA A 38 0.04 19.80 18.98
N ALA A 39 0.12 18.54 19.40
CA ALA A 39 0.20 17.40 18.49
C ALA A 39 -1.09 17.19 17.68
N SER A 40 -2.28 17.31 18.29
CA SER A 40 -3.56 17.16 17.58
C SER A 40 -3.85 18.28 16.59
N ASN A 41 -3.29 19.48 16.81
CA ASN A 41 -3.32 20.59 15.86
C ASN A 41 -2.22 20.52 14.79
N GLY A 42 -1.43 19.43 14.75
CA GLY A 42 -0.31 19.25 13.83
C GLY A 42 0.82 20.28 13.99
N ASN A 43 0.95 20.89 15.18
CA ASN A 43 1.98 21.89 15.46
C ASN A 43 3.20 21.22 16.12
N TRP A 44 3.99 20.53 15.31
CA TRP A 44 5.16 19.78 15.79
C TRP A 44 6.24 20.68 16.40
N ASP A 45 6.42 21.90 15.90
CA ASP A 45 7.34 22.89 16.49
C ASP A 45 6.95 23.24 17.93
N ALA A 46 5.65 23.40 18.18
CA ALA A 46 5.14 23.61 19.53
C ALA A 46 5.34 22.37 20.41
N VAL A 47 5.13 21.16 19.88
CA VAL A 47 5.43 19.92 20.62
C VAL A 47 6.91 19.85 21.01
N ASN A 48 7.82 20.04 20.05
CA ASN A 48 9.27 20.06 20.30
C ASN A 48 9.67 21.13 21.32
N SER A 49 9.02 22.29 21.31
CA SER A 49 9.25 23.35 22.29
C SER A 49 8.76 22.95 23.69
N LEU A 50 7.58 22.33 23.78
CA LEU A 50 7.01 21.84 25.05
C LEU A 50 7.82 20.68 25.65
N LEU A 51 8.36 19.79 24.83
CA LEU A 51 9.23 18.68 25.28
C LEU A 51 10.54 19.20 25.90
N LYS A 52 10.99 20.41 25.58
CA LYS A 52 12.13 21.06 26.28
C LYS A 52 11.74 21.65 27.64
N GLU A 53 10.45 21.82 27.88
CA GLU A 53 9.87 22.42 29.09
C GLU A 53 9.19 21.37 29.99
N VAL A 54 9.64 20.11 29.96
CA VAL A 54 9.10 19.04 30.82
C VAL A 54 9.13 19.49 32.29
N PRO A 55 7.99 19.41 33.01
CA PRO A 55 7.90 19.80 34.41
C PRO A 55 8.95 19.11 35.28
N LYS A 56 9.56 19.88 36.18
CA LYS A 56 10.52 19.35 37.15
C LYS A 56 9.76 18.68 38.30
N GLY A 57 10.10 17.42 38.59
CA GLY A 57 9.54 16.65 39.69
C GLY A 57 10.36 15.38 39.94
N GLU A 58 10.24 14.81 41.15
CA GLU A 58 10.90 13.56 41.57
C GLU A 58 9.95 12.36 41.53
N GLU A 59 8.74 12.52 41.01
CA GLU A 59 7.80 11.40 40.79
C GLU A 59 8.42 10.42 39.78
N ASP A 60 8.43 9.12 40.09
CA ASP A 60 9.07 8.07 39.29
C ASP A 60 8.61 8.11 37.81
N THR A 61 7.33 8.41 37.57
CA THR A 61 6.76 8.54 36.22
C THR A 61 7.33 9.73 35.43
N LEU A 62 7.61 10.85 36.10
CA LEU A 62 8.24 12.04 35.49
C LEU A 62 9.75 11.85 35.29
N VAL A 63 10.40 11.03 36.12
CA VAL A 63 11.80 10.63 35.92
C VAL A 63 11.89 9.72 34.70
N ALA A 64 11.10 8.64 34.67
CA ALA A 64 11.04 7.71 33.55
C ALA A 64 10.71 8.39 32.22
N PHE A 65 9.73 9.30 32.20
CA PHE A 65 9.41 10.07 30.99
C PHE A 65 10.59 10.90 30.47
N ARG A 66 11.39 11.50 31.35
CA ARG A 66 12.56 12.30 30.96
C ARG A 66 13.69 11.43 30.41
N GLU A 67 13.88 10.24 30.95
CA GLU A 67 14.84 9.26 30.41
C GLU A 67 14.40 8.81 29.02
N GLN A 68 13.14 8.40 28.87
CA GLN A 68 12.56 8.02 27.58
C GLN A 68 12.62 9.14 26.52
N LEU A 69 12.43 10.40 26.94
CA LEU A 69 12.59 11.55 26.06
C LEU A 69 14.06 11.76 25.66
N SER A 70 15.00 11.52 26.57
CA SER A 70 16.44 11.61 26.28
C SER A 70 16.84 10.57 25.25
N ASP A 71 16.39 9.33 25.40
CA ASP A 71 16.67 8.23 24.47
C ASP A 71 16.08 8.55 23.08
N PHE A 72 14.82 9.00 23.04
CA PHE A 72 14.17 9.43 21.80
C PHE A 72 14.95 10.55 21.08
N ILE A 73 15.46 11.54 21.81
CA ILE A 73 16.27 12.61 21.23
C ILE A 73 17.60 12.06 20.69
N SER A 74 18.26 11.16 21.44
CA SER A 74 19.51 10.53 21.01
C SER A 74 19.31 9.74 19.71
N HIS A 75 18.30 8.86 19.66
CA HIS A 75 17.96 8.10 18.47
C HIS A 75 17.70 9.01 17.26
N ARG A 76 16.94 10.09 17.47
CA ARG A 76 16.63 11.02 16.38
C ARG A 76 17.86 11.75 15.85
N ASP A 77 18.77 12.18 16.74
CA ASP A 77 19.98 12.88 16.34
C ASP A 77 20.93 11.92 15.60
N GLU A 78 21.10 10.68 16.06
CA GLU A 78 21.87 9.63 15.38
C GLU A 78 21.28 9.31 13.99
N GLN A 79 19.95 9.17 13.89
CA GLN A 79 19.28 8.92 12.61
C GLN A 79 19.49 10.04 11.59
N ILE A 80 19.51 11.31 12.04
CA ILE A 80 19.77 12.46 11.17
C ILE A 80 21.20 12.39 10.64
N GLU A 81 22.18 12.10 11.50
CA GLU A 81 23.59 11.96 11.09
C GLU A 81 23.76 10.81 10.09
N ASP A 82 23.20 9.64 10.38
CA ASP A 82 23.24 8.46 9.50
C ASP A 82 22.58 8.72 8.15
N THR A 83 21.46 9.45 8.13
CA THR A 83 20.74 9.80 6.90
C THR A 83 21.59 10.72 6.02
N ILE A 84 22.24 11.73 6.62
CA ILE A 84 23.13 12.65 5.91
C ILE A 84 24.33 11.87 5.34
N ALA A 85 24.99 11.04 6.14
CA ALA A 85 26.14 10.24 5.71
C ALA A 85 25.77 9.26 4.60
N SER A 86 24.64 8.55 4.73
CA SER A 86 24.15 7.60 3.72
C SER A 86 23.80 8.28 2.40
N ARG A 87 23.29 9.51 2.46
CA ARG A 87 22.99 10.32 1.27
C ARG A 87 24.25 10.75 0.54
N GLU A 88 25.27 11.19 1.28
CA GLU A 88 26.57 11.55 0.71
C GLU A 88 27.26 10.35 0.06
N GLU A 89 27.23 9.17 0.70
CA GLU A 89 27.77 7.95 0.12
C GLU A 89 27.00 7.53 -1.13
N ALA A 90 25.66 7.63 -1.13
CA ALA A 90 24.86 7.35 -2.33
C ALA A 90 25.24 8.26 -3.51
N LEU A 91 25.50 9.56 -3.29
CA LEU A 91 25.97 10.47 -4.35
C LEU A 91 27.39 10.14 -4.82
N LYS A 92 28.25 9.61 -3.93
CA LYS A 92 29.59 9.13 -4.29
C LYS A 92 29.54 7.84 -5.11
N GLU A 93 28.70 6.88 -4.72
CA GLU A 93 28.41 5.66 -5.48
C GLU A 93 27.85 6.00 -6.86
N MET A 94 26.94 6.97 -6.97
CA MET A 94 26.43 7.48 -8.24
C MET A 94 27.59 7.90 -9.15
N ASN A 95 28.50 8.75 -8.67
CA ASN A 95 29.63 9.23 -9.47
C ASN A 95 30.60 8.12 -9.89
N ALA A 96 30.83 7.13 -9.02
CA ALA A 96 31.64 5.95 -9.35
C ALA A 96 30.98 5.12 -10.46
N ASN A 97 29.69 4.83 -10.35
CA ASN A 97 28.93 4.08 -11.36
C ASN A 97 28.90 4.82 -12.72
N VAL A 98 28.79 6.15 -12.73
CA VAL A 98 28.88 6.97 -13.95
C VAL A 98 30.26 6.84 -14.62
N ALA A 99 31.33 6.84 -13.83
CA ALA A 99 32.70 6.69 -14.33
C ALA A 99 32.96 5.29 -14.93
N GLU A 100 32.29 4.27 -14.39
CA GLU A 100 32.30 2.89 -14.91
C GLU A 100 31.34 2.69 -16.10
N GLY A 101 30.51 3.69 -16.41
CA GLY A 101 29.51 3.61 -17.48
C GLY A 101 28.23 2.85 -17.10
N ASN A 102 28.05 2.46 -15.84
CA ASN A 102 26.86 1.76 -15.35
C ASN A 102 25.75 2.74 -14.95
N ILE A 103 24.98 3.19 -15.94
CA ILE A 103 23.92 4.18 -15.72
C ILE A 103 22.75 3.62 -14.89
N VAL A 104 22.44 2.33 -15.02
CA VAL A 104 21.37 1.71 -14.22
C VAL A 104 21.69 1.78 -12.72
N LYS A 105 22.92 1.43 -12.31
CA LYS A 105 23.36 1.56 -10.91
C LYS A 105 23.48 3.00 -10.46
N ALA A 106 23.94 3.91 -11.34
CA ALA A 106 23.97 5.33 -11.02
C ALA A 106 22.56 5.88 -10.71
N MET A 107 21.53 5.47 -11.47
CA MET A 107 20.14 5.85 -11.20
C MET A 107 19.63 5.29 -9.88
N GLN A 108 19.97 4.04 -9.54
CA GLN A 108 19.62 3.45 -8.25
C GLN A 108 20.20 4.27 -7.09
N SER A 109 21.47 4.69 -7.21
CA SER A 109 22.12 5.58 -6.24
C SER A 109 21.45 6.97 -6.17
N VAL A 110 21.01 7.54 -7.30
CA VAL A 110 20.27 8.81 -7.34
C VAL A 110 18.93 8.70 -6.59
N VAL A 111 18.15 7.65 -6.85
CA VAL A 111 16.88 7.42 -6.15
C VAL A 111 17.12 7.24 -4.65
N LYS A 112 18.14 6.45 -4.27
CA LYS A 112 18.55 6.28 -2.86
C LYS A 112 18.89 7.63 -2.21
N ALA A 113 19.73 8.45 -2.84
CA ALA A 113 20.09 9.78 -2.32
C ALA A 113 18.87 10.70 -2.15
N GLN A 114 17.92 10.64 -3.09
CA GLN A 114 16.69 11.42 -3.01
C GLN A 114 15.78 10.99 -1.86
N THR A 115 15.60 9.68 -1.64
CA THR A 115 14.78 9.16 -0.54
C THR A 115 15.33 9.50 0.85
N LEU A 116 16.62 9.85 0.93
CA LEU A 116 17.30 10.32 2.14
C LEU A 116 17.33 11.86 2.26
N SER A 117 16.60 12.58 1.40
CA SER A 117 16.50 14.04 1.44
C SER A 117 15.18 14.50 2.03
N ASP A 118 15.22 15.55 2.86
CA ASP A 118 13.99 16.19 3.36
C ASP A 118 13.24 16.91 2.24
N ASN A 119 13.98 17.45 1.28
CA ASN A 119 13.48 18.12 0.09
C ASN A 119 14.04 17.46 -1.18
N PHE A 120 13.15 16.90 -2.00
CA PHE A 120 13.54 16.13 -3.17
C PHE A 120 14.05 17.03 -4.31
N ASP A 121 13.63 18.30 -4.34
CA ASP A 121 14.14 19.27 -5.31
C ASP A 121 15.62 19.57 -5.11
N ASP A 122 16.12 19.53 -3.87
CA ASP A 122 17.53 19.81 -3.56
C ASP A 122 18.47 18.79 -4.22
N ILE A 123 18.03 17.52 -4.35
CA ILE A 123 18.77 16.46 -5.06
C ILE A 123 18.62 16.61 -6.57
N MET A 124 17.40 16.88 -7.05
CA MET A 124 17.13 17.09 -8.48
C MET A 124 17.90 18.28 -9.08
N LEU A 125 18.17 19.33 -8.29
CA LEU A 125 18.87 20.52 -8.75
C LEU A 125 20.39 20.37 -8.78
N GLN A 126 20.96 19.26 -8.28
CA GLN A 126 22.40 19.03 -8.37
C GLN A 126 22.83 18.75 -9.81
N GLU A 127 23.90 19.41 -10.27
CA GLU A 127 24.36 19.33 -11.65
C GLU A 127 24.71 17.90 -12.08
N ASP A 128 25.38 17.13 -11.21
CA ASP A 128 25.79 15.76 -11.54
C ASP A 128 24.59 14.81 -11.60
N VAL A 129 23.59 15.00 -10.72
CA VAL A 129 22.32 14.25 -10.78
C VAL A 129 21.60 14.53 -12.10
N GLN A 130 21.52 15.79 -12.53
CA GLN A 130 20.90 16.15 -13.81
C GLN A 130 21.60 15.49 -15.01
N LYS A 131 22.93 15.38 -14.99
CA LYS A 131 23.70 14.65 -16.02
C LYS A 131 23.33 13.18 -16.06
N VAL A 132 23.19 12.52 -14.90
CA VAL A 132 22.77 11.11 -14.83
C VAL A 132 21.36 10.94 -15.39
N LEU A 133 20.41 11.82 -15.00
CA LEU A 133 19.03 11.75 -15.46
C LEU A 133 18.93 11.96 -16.98
N LEU A 134 19.71 12.87 -17.56
CA LEU A 134 19.73 13.07 -19.02
C LEU A 134 20.31 11.85 -19.75
N ARG A 135 21.44 11.31 -19.26
CA ARG A 135 22.05 10.12 -19.86
C ARG A 135 21.17 8.88 -19.73
N ALA A 136 20.41 8.76 -18.64
CA ALA A 136 19.42 7.70 -18.46
C ALA A 136 18.31 7.74 -19.51
N GLN A 137 17.88 8.93 -19.94
CA GLN A 137 16.85 9.06 -20.97
C GLN A 137 17.33 8.55 -22.32
N GLU A 138 18.57 8.88 -22.69
CA GLU A 138 19.21 8.37 -23.91
C GLU A 138 19.36 6.85 -23.85
N GLU A 139 19.86 6.33 -22.72
CA GLU A 139 20.06 4.90 -22.50
C GLU A 139 18.75 4.10 -22.55
N ILE A 140 17.65 4.63 -22.02
CA ILE A 140 16.33 3.97 -22.12
C ILE A 140 15.92 3.75 -23.58
N GLU A 141 16.13 4.72 -24.47
CA GLU A 141 15.80 4.53 -25.89
C GLU A 141 16.69 3.46 -26.53
N ILE A 142 17.98 3.43 -26.20
CA ILE A 142 18.91 2.39 -26.67
C ILE A 142 18.44 1.00 -26.21
N GLN A 143 18.13 0.84 -24.93
CA GLN A 143 17.65 -0.44 -24.38
C GLN A 143 16.33 -0.89 -25.02
N LEU A 144 15.43 0.05 -25.37
CA LEU A 144 14.20 -0.27 -26.09
C LEU A 144 14.46 -0.68 -27.55
N GLU A 145 15.37 0.00 -28.24
CA GLU A 145 15.78 -0.33 -29.63
C GLU A 145 16.47 -1.69 -29.73
N GLU A 146 17.28 -2.04 -28.72
CA GLU A 146 17.96 -3.34 -28.63
C GLU A 146 17.04 -4.49 -28.17
N GLY A 147 15.82 -4.18 -27.70
CA GLY A 147 14.87 -5.17 -27.20
C GLY A 147 15.07 -5.58 -25.73
N ASN A 148 15.97 -4.92 -24.99
CA ASN A 148 16.28 -5.16 -23.58
C ASN A 148 15.22 -4.56 -22.65
N ILE A 149 13.97 -4.96 -22.87
CA ILE A 149 12.80 -4.27 -22.32
C ILE A 149 12.71 -4.29 -20.79
N LEU A 150 13.20 -5.34 -20.11
CA LEU A 150 13.22 -5.39 -18.64
C LEU A 150 14.23 -4.39 -18.04
N THR A 151 15.35 -4.15 -18.71
CA THR A 151 16.31 -3.13 -18.31
C THR A 151 15.71 -1.75 -18.50
N ALA A 152 15.10 -1.48 -19.66
CA ALA A 152 14.37 -0.23 -19.91
C ALA A 152 13.25 0.01 -18.89
N GLN A 153 12.46 -1.02 -18.55
CA GLN A 153 11.42 -0.97 -17.53
C GLN A 153 11.99 -0.55 -16.16
N THR A 154 13.13 -1.12 -15.77
CA THR A 154 13.80 -0.82 -14.50
C THR A 154 14.25 0.65 -14.45
N MET A 155 14.83 1.15 -15.54
CA MET A 155 15.25 2.55 -15.64
C MET A 155 14.06 3.53 -15.65
N LEU A 156 13.00 3.20 -16.38
CA LEU A 156 11.76 3.99 -16.39
C LEU A 156 11.11 4.04 -15.01
N PHE A 157 11.14 2.93 -14.27
CA PHE A 157 10.69 2.88 -12.88
C PHE A 157 11.51 3.84 -11.99
N TYR A 158 12.83 3.87 -12.15
CA TYR A 158 13.68 4.82 -11.43
C TYR A 158 13.38 6.28 -11.79
N LEU A 159 13.23 6.63 -13.08
CA LEU A 159 12.86 8.00 -13.48
C LEU A 159 11.49 8.40 -12.92
N ARG A 160 10.49 7.54 -13.09
CA ARG A 160 9.13 7.79 -12.58
C ARG A 160 9.14 8.00 -11.07
N THR A 161 9.84 7.14 -10.33
CA THR A 161 9.96 7.24 -8.87
C THR A 161 10.68 8.52 -8.47
N PHE A 162 11.76 8.87 -9.16
CA PHE A 162 12.54 10.07 -8.87
C PHE A 162 11.71 11.36 -8.96
N TYR A 163 10.81 11.46 -9.93
CA TYR A 163 10.02 12.68 -10.12
C TYR A 163 8.74 12.73 -9.27
N GLU A 164 8.34 11.66 -8.58
CA GLU A 164 7.01 11.54 -7.93
C GLU A 164 6.70 12.66 -6.92
N ASP A 165 7.67 13.00 -6.08
CA ASP A 165 7.53 14.02 -5.02
C ASP A 165 8.40 15.26 -5.25
N THR A 166 8.81 15.51 -6.50
CA THR A 166 9.52 16.74 -6.90
C THR A 166 8.56 17.82 -7.39
N SER A 167 9.06 19.05 -7.54
CA SER A 167 8.35 20.14 -8.22
C SER A 167 8.06 19.87 -9.71
N ARG A 168 8.74 18.88 -10.33
CA ARG A 168 8.61 18.49 -11.75
C ARG A 168 7.64 17.34 -11.97
N ARG A 169 6.43 17.48 -11.46
CA ARG A 169 5.36 16.48 -11.60
C ARG A 169 4.92 16.26 -13.06
N ASP A 170 5.15 17.25 -13.92
CA ASP A 170 4.99 17.12 -15.37
C ASP A 170 5.88 16.00 -15.94
N LEU A 171 7.10 15.86 -15.44
CA LEU A 171 8.01 14.79 -15.86
C LEU A 171 7.62 13.44 -15.25
N HIS A 172 7.15 13.40 -14.00
CA HIS A 172 6.59 12.17 -13.41
C HIS A 172 5.53 11.56 -14.34
N ASP A 173 4.58 12.37 -14.80
CA ASP A 173 3.49 11.91 -15.66
C ASP A 173 4.00 11.38 -17.00
N VAL A 174 4.98 12.05 -17.62
CA VAL A 174 5.60 11.58 -18.88
C VAL A 174 6.26 10.21 -18.71
N TRP A 175 7.04 10.02 -17.64
CA TRP A 175 7.72 8.75 -17.40
C TRP A 175 6.78 7.66 -16.93
N SER A 176 5.71 8.01 -16.20
CA SER A 176 4.63 7.09 -15.84
C SER A 176 3.93 6.56 -17.10
N ASP A 177 3.54 7.44 -18.02
CA ASP A 177 2.88 7.06 -19.27
C ASP A 177 3.80 6.15 -20.13
N LYS A 178 5.11 6.42 -20.17
CA LYS A 178 6.08 5.57 -20.88
C LYS A 178 6.31 4.22 -20.20
N LEU A 179 6.40 4.19 -18.87
CA LEU A 179 6.51 2.96 -18.09
C LEU A 179 5.28 2.06 -18.27
N GLU A 180 4.07 2.62 -18.33
CA GLU A 180 2.84 1.86 -18.58
C GLU A 180 2.85 1.16 -19.94
N GLN A 181 3.37 1.81 -20.99
CA GLN A 181 3.52 1.19 -22.31
C GLN A 181 4.48 0.01 -22.28
N VAL A 182 5.61 0.15 -21.59
CA VAL A 182 6.59 -0.93 -21.42
C VAL A 182 6.02 -2.07 -20.56
N ASN A 183 5.29 -1.74 -19.49
CA ASN A 183 4.63 -2.73 -18.64
C ASN A 183 3.64 -3.60 -19.42
N LEU A 184 2.89 -3.00 -20.37
CA LEU A 184 1.98 -3.75 -21.24
C LEU A 184 2.75 -4.77 -22.09
N GLN A 185 3.88 -4.38 -22.70
CA GLN A 185 4.71 -5.30 -23.48
C GLN A 185 5.29 -6.42 -22.60
N VAL A 186 5.79 -6.10 -21.40
CA VAL A 186 6.29 -7.11 -20.45
C VAL A 186 5.17 -8.07 -20.02
N SER A 187 3.94 -7.58 -19.85
CA SER A 187 2.77 -8.43 -19.57
C SER A 187 2.48 -9.40 -20.72
N LEU A 188 2.55 -8.92 -21.96
CA LEU A 188 2.39 -9.76 -23.15
C LEU A 188 3.48 -10.83 -23.26
N LEU A 189 4.74 -10.47 -22.98
CA LEU A 189 5.85 -11.45 -22.95
C LEU A 189 5.63 -12.50 -21.86
N ARG A 190 5.22 -12.08 -20.67
CA ARG A 190 4.91 -12.97 -19.55
C ARG A 190 3.80 -13.96 -19.90
N GLN A 191 2.85 -13.54 -20.73
CA GLN A 191 1.73 -14.38 -21.14
C GLN A 191 2.05 -15.25 -22.36
N TYR A 192 2.67 -14.71 -23.40
CA TYR A 192 2.77 -15.36 -24.72
C TYR A 192 4.21 -15.64 -25.19
N ALA A 193 5.24 -15.23 -24.45
CA ALA A 193 6.64 -15.50 -24.78
C ALA A 193 7.51 -15.71 -23.52
N PRO A 194 7.16 -16.67 -22.63
CA PRO A 194 7.83 -16.82 -21.35
C PRO A 194 9.30 -17.25 -21.47
N ARG A 195 9.72 -17.92 -22.55
CA ARG A 195 11.14 -18.25 -22.78
C ARG A 195 11.92 -16.99 -23.13
N HIS A 196 11.38 -16.14 -23.98
CA HIS A 196 12.01 -14.86 -24.27
C HIS A 196 12.06 -13.95 -23.03
N LEU A 197 10.99 -13.94 -22.21
CA LEU A 197 11.02 -13.21 -20.95
C LEU A 197 12.13 -13.72 -20.02
N HIS A 198 12.34 -15.04 -19.95
CA HIS A 198 13.43 -15.64 -19.17
C HIS A 198 14.81 -15.20 -19.67
N SER A 199 15.07 -15.15 -20.98
CA SER A 199 16.35 -14.65 -21.49
C SER A 199 16.60 -13.20 -21.09
N LEU A 200 15.56 -12.36 -21.09
CA LEU A 200 15.66 -10.98 -20.64
C LEU A 200 15.98 -10.87 -19.13
N PHE A 201 15.50 -11.81 -18.30
CA PHE A 201 15.89 -11.86 -16.89
C PHE A 201 17.37 -12.20 -16.71
N VAL A 202 17.91 -13.14 -17.50
CA VAL A 202 19.35 -13.47 -17.51
C VAL A 202 20.18 -12.25 -17.90
N GLU A 203 19.81 -11.57 -18.98
CA GLU A 203 20.51 -10.36 -19.45
C GLU A 203 20.47 -9.24 -18.41
N ARG A 204 19.31 -9.02 -17.78
CA ARG A 204 19.17 -8.02 -16.72
C ARG A 204 20.02 -8.36 -15.49
N ALA A 205 20.09 -9.64 -15.11
CA ALA A 205 20.91 -10.08 -13.97
C ALA A 205 22.39 -9.73 -14.19
N ILE A 206 22.91 -9.93 -15.41
CA ILE A 206 24.28 -9.54 -15.79
C ILE A 206 24.51 -8.02 -15.62
N VAL A 207 23.55 -7.20 -16.07
CA VAL A 207 23.63 -5.72 -15.97
C VAL A 207 23.62 -5.24 -14.51
N LEU A 208 22.78 -5.86 -13.68
CA LEU A 208 22.66 -5.51 -12.26
C LEU A 208 23.77 -6.14 -11.40
N GLY A 209 24.41 -7.20 -11.89
CA GLY A 209 25.32 -8.04 -11.10
C GLY A 209 24.59 -8.92 -10.09
N ASP A 210 23.34 -9.27 -10.40
CA ASP A 210 22.53 -10.22 -9.63
C ASP A 210 22.88 -11.66 -10.04
N ASP A 211 22.57 -12.62 -9.17
CA ASP A 211 22.68 -14.03 -9.54
C ASP A 211 21.75 -14.38 -10.72
N GLU A 212 22.24 -15.22 -11.64
CA GLU A 212 21.46 -15.70 -12.76
C GLU A 212 20.23 -16.53 -12.31
N PRO A 213 19.09 -16.41 -13.02
CA PRO A 213 17.92 -17.25 -12.79
C PRO A 213 18.18 -18.71 -13.18
N GLU A 214 17.44 -19.65 -12.59
CA GLU A 214 17.48 -21.07 -12.97
C GLU A 214 17.11 -21.32 -14.45
N GLU A 215 17.52 -22.46 -15.02
CA GLU A 215 17.19 -22.84 -16.41
C GLU A 215 15.69 -22.78 -16.71
N PHE A 216 15.31 -22.20 -17.86
CA PHE A 216 13.91 -22.05 -18.27
C PHE A 216 13.13 -23.37 -18.26
N ASN A 217 11.94 -23.36 -17.66
CA ASN A 217 11.01 -24.48 -17.65
C ASN A 217 10.06 -24.47 -18.88
N PRO A 218 10.18 -25.44 -19.82
CA PRO A 218 9.32 -25.48 -21.01
C PRO A 218 7.83 -25.68 -20.72
N GLN A 219 7.46 -26.22 -19.55
CA GLN A 219 6.05 -26.42 -19.19
C GLN A 219 5.32 -25.09 -18.91
N ALA A 220 6.04 -23.99 -18.67
CA ALA A 220 5.44 -22.68 -18.49
C ALA A 220 4.89 -22.09 -19.81
N SER A 221 5.34 -22.58 -20.97
CA SER A 221 4.96 -22.04 -22.29
C SER A 221 3.48 -22.19 -22.64
N ASP A 222 2.75 -23.15 -22.05
CA ASP A 222 1.34 -23.40 -22.40
C ASP A 222 0.33 -22.78 -21.42
N ASN A 223 0.78 -22.05 -20.40
CA ASN A 223 -0.09 -21.48 -19.36
C ASN A 223 -1.14 -20.47 -19.92
N TRP A 224 -0.87 -19.84 -21.07
CA TRP A 224 -1.80 -18.89 -21.68
C TRP A 224 -3.10 -19.53 -22.16
N ILE A 225 -3.10 -20.83 -22.49
CA ILE A 225 -4.28 -21.53 -23.02
C ILE A 225 -5.40 -21.50 -21.98
N GLU A 226 -5.08 -21.81 -20.72
CA GLU A 226 -6.04 -21.76 -19.61
C GLU A 226 -6.58 -20.34 -19.37
N ARG A 227 -5.76 -19.30 -19.61
CA ARG A 227 -6.12 -17.89 -19.39
C ARG A 227 -7.07 -17.32 -20.41
N VAL A 228 -7.16 -17.92 -21.60
CA VAL A 228 -8.06 -17.47 -22.66
C VAL A 228 -9.22 -18.43 -22.89
N ASP A 229 -9.23 -19.57 -22.20
CA ASP A 229 -10.31 -20.54 -22.28
C ASP A 229 -11.63 -19.95 -21.71
N GLY A 230 -12.73 -20.28 -22.38
CA GLY A 230 -14.06 -19.78 -22.01
C GLY A 230 -14.30 -18.28 -22.25
N ILE A 231 -13.33 -17.50 -22.75
CA ILE A 231 -13.54 -16.09 -23.11
C ILE A 231 -14.39 -16.00 -24.37
N ASP A 232 -15.49 -15.25 -24.30
CA ASP A 232 -16.38 -15.02 -25.44
C ASP A 232 -16.72 -13.53 -25.66
N LYS A 233 -17.13 -13.23 -26.89
CA LYS A 233 -17.44 -11.87 -27.35
C LYS A 233 -18.55 -11.19 -26.56
N ASN A 234 -19.56 -11.93 -26.09
CA ASN A 234 -20.66 -11.34 -25.33
C ASN A 234 -20.20 -10.85 -23.96
N MET A 235 -19.23 -11.55 -23.34
CA MET A 235 -18.62 -11.09 -22.08
C MET A 235 -17.97 -9.71 -22.28
N LEU A 236 -17.14 -9.58 -23.31
CA LEU A 236 -16.45 -8.33 -23.65
C LEU A 236 -17.44 -7.20 -23.96
N VAL A 237 -18.40 -7.46 -24.85
CA VAL A 237 -19.41 -6.45 -25.22
C VAL A 237 -20.20 -5.99 -24.01
N ARG A 238 -20.60 -6.90 -23.12
CA ARG A 238 -21.35 -6.55 -21.91
C ARG A 238 -20.49 -5.80 -20.89
N ALA A 239 -19.22 -6.16 -20.74
CA ALA A 239 -18.29 -5.47 -19.86
C ALA A 239 -18.08 -4.01 -20.30
N ILE A 240 -17.83 -3.78 -21.59
CA ILE A 240 -17.65 -2.42 -22.15
C ILE A 240 -18.95 -1.61 -22.06
N ASP A 241 -20.10 -2.21 -22.35
CA ASP A 241 -21.41 -1.55 -22.22
C ASP A 241 -21.66 -1.06 -20.78
N LEU A 242 -21.39 -1.93 -19.79
CA LEU A 242 -21.47 -1.56 -18.36
C LEU A 242 -20.45 -0.47 -18.00
N ALA A 243 -19.21 -0.57 -18.48
CA ALA A 243 -18.18 0.44 -18.23
C ALA A 243 -18.62 1.83 -18.72
N THR A 244 -19.25 1.93 -19.91
CA THR A 244 -19.75 3.22 -20.41
C THR A 244 -20.96 3.77 -19.65
N GLY A 245 -21.73 2.92 -18.97
CA GLY A 245 -22.96 3.32 -18.29
C GLY A 245 -22.83 3.54 -16.78
N GLU A 246 -21.91 2.82 -16.13
CA GLU A 246 -21.84 2.73 -14.66
C GLU A 246 -20.55 3.33 -14.07
N HIS A 247 -19.51 3.54 -14.89
CA HIS A 247 -18.23 4.02 -14.39
C HIS A 247 -18.32 5.47 -13.89
N MET A 248 -17.54 5.79 -12.85
CA MET A 248 -17.56 7.07 -12.12
C MET A 248 -17.08 8.25 -12.96
N ASN A 249 -16.20 7.99 -13.93
CA ASN A 249 -15.82 8.99 -14.92
C ASN A 249 -16.71 8.74 -16.16
N ASP A 250 -17.21 9.82 -16.77
CA ASP A 250 -17.94 9.76 -18.05
C ASP A 250 -16.98 9.32 -19.17
N VAL A 251 -16.77 8.01 -19.30
CA VAL A 251 -15.88 7.43 -20.33
C VAL A 251 -16.67 7.11 -21.58
N SER A 252 -16.16 7.59 -22.71
CA SER A 252 -16.81 7.43 -24.01
C SER A 252 -16.53 6.06 -24.64
N TRP A 253 -17.44 5.63 -25.51
CA TRP A 253 -17.21 4.49 -26.40
C TRP A 253 -15.93 4.66 -27.24
N THR A 254 -15.60 5.90 -27.62
CA THR A 254 -14.39 6.21 -28.39
C THR A 254 -13.13 5.83 -27.62
N GLU A 255 -13.04 6.22 -26.34
CA GLU A 255 -11.88 5.93 -25.50
C GLU A 255 -11.72 4.42 -25.29
N LEU A 256 -12.80 3.71 -24.91
CA LEU A 256 -12.73 2.27 -24.66
C LEU A 256 -12.39 1.47 -25.93
N ILE A 257 -13.00 1.81 -27.07
CA ILE A 257 -12.70 1.13 -28.34
C ILE A 257 -11.26 1.44 -28.78
N SER A 258 -10.80 2.70 -28.67
CA SER A 258 -9.43 3.07 -29.00
C SER A 258 -8.41 2.32 -28.13
N GLY A 259 -8.67 2.21 -26.82
CA GLY A 259 -7.81 1.45 -25.91
C GLY A 259 -7.70 -0.02 -26.26
N GLY A 260 -8.82 -0.67 -26.60
CA GLY A 260 -8.81 -2.06 -27.05
C GLY A 260 -8.06 -2.26 -28.36
N LEU A 261 -8.26 -1.36 -29.34
CA LEU A 261 -7.54 -1.42 -30.62
C LEU A 261 -6.04 -1.14 -30.47
N GLU A 262 -5.66 -0.18 -29.63
CA GLU A 262 -4.26 0.10 -29.31
C GLU A 262 -3.58 -1.10 -28.66
N ALA A 263 -4.25 -1.82 -27.77
CA ALA A 263 -3.72 -3.06 -27.18
C ALA A 263 -3.49 -4.15 -28.23
N LEU A 264 -4.41 -4.32 -29.21
CA LEU A 264 -4.20 -5.25 -30.32
C LEU A 264 -3.03 -4.84 -31.24
N ARG A 265 -2.85 -3.53 -31.45
CA ARG A 265 -1.67 -3.01 -32.16
C ARG A 265 -0.38 -3.32 -31.39
N THR A 266 -0.38 -3.16 -30.06
CA THR A 266 0.77 -3.50 -29.21
C THR A 266 1.05 -5.00 -29.22
N LEU A 267 0.04 -5.86 -29.12
CA LEU A 267 0.18 -7.31 -29.25
C LEU A 267 0.96 -7.68 -30.51
N GLN A 268 0.60 -7.09 -31.64
CA GLN A 268 1.30 -7.32 -32.90
C GLN A 268 2.74 -6.79 -32.92
N ALA A 269 3.01 -5.69 -32.23
CA ALA A 269 4.31 -5.02 -32.24
C ALA A 269 5.39 -5.73 -31.41
N VAL A 270 5.05 -6.81 -30.69
CA VAL A 270 5.99 -7.59 -29.87
C VAL A 270 6.45 -8.84 -30.64
N PRO A 271 7.60 -8.85 -31.33
CA PRO A 271 7.96 -9.95 -32.23
C PRO A 271 8.15 -11.29 -31.50
N ALA A 272 8.53 -11.24 -30.23
CA ALA A 272 8.80 -12.41 -29.41
C ALA A 272 7.58 -13.31 -29.17
N ILE A 273 6.34 -12.80 -29.32
CA ILE A 273 5.14 -13.66 -29.20
C ILE A 273 5.05 -14.71 -30.31
N SER A 274 5.89 -14.61 -31.35
CA SER A 274 6.10 -15.67 -32.33
C SER A 274 6.60 -16.98 -31.72
N GLU A 275 7.15 -16.96 -30.50
CA GLU A 275 7.42 -18.15 -29.68
C GLU A 275 6.18 -19.05 -29.57
N THR A 276 5.01 -18.44 -29.36
CA THR A 276 3.73 -19.14 -29.22
C THR A 276 2.93 -19.13 -30.52
N PHE A 277 2.91 -17.99 -31.22
CA PHE A 277 2.06 -17.77 -32.39
C PHE A 277 2.90 -17.67 -33.67
N THR A 278 3.35 -18.81 -34.19
CA THR A 278 4.24 -18.87 -35.36
C THR A 278 3.69 -18.15 -36.59
N ASN A 279 2.36 -18.10 -36.78
CA ASN A 279 1.72 -17.44 -37.92
C ASN A 279 1.94 -15.92 -37.97
N ILE A 280 2.27 -15.28 -36.84
CA ILE A 280 2.61 -13.84 -36.80
C ILE A 280 3.91 -13.56 -37.58
N THR A 281 4.79 -14.55 -37.75
CA THR A 281 6.03 -14.39 -38.54
C THR A 281 5.78 -14.32 -40.05
N ASN A 282 4.58 -14.67 -40.53
CA ASN A 282 4.24 -14.51 -41.94
C ASN A 282 4.00 -13.03 -42.23
N GLU A 283 4.95 -12.39 -42.92
CA GLU A 283 4.92 -10.95 -43.23
C GLU A 283 3.65 -10.50 -43.93
N GLU A 284 3.11 -11.30 -44.88
CA GLU A 284 1.89 -10.97 -45.60
C GLU A 284 0.66 -11.04 -44.70
N ALA A 285 0.51 -12.13 -43.94
CA ALA A 285 -0.59 -12.27 -42.99
C ALA A 285 -0.54 -11.20 -41.89
N ASN A 286 0.65 -10.92 -41.37
CA ASN A 286 0.87 -9.90 -40.37
C ASN A 286 0.56 -8.50 -40.92
N ALA A 287 0.97 -8.19 -42.15
CA ALA A 287 0.65 -6.92 -42.81
C ALA A 287 -0.87 -6.75 -43.01
N VAL A 288 -1.60 -7.81 -43.36
CA VAL A 288 -3.07 -7.79 -43.49
C VAL A 288 -3.73 -7.49 -42.15
N TRP A 289 -3.31 -8.18 -41.08
CA TRP A 289 -3.80 -7.91 -39.72
C TRP A 289 -3.50 -6.47 -39.28
N HIS A 290 -2.26 -6.01 -39.50
CA HIS A 290 -1.83 -4.65 -39.16
C HIS A 290 -2.69 -3.59 -39.84
N ALA A 291 -2.91 -3.75 -41.15
CA ALA A 291 -3.71 -2.83 -41.93
C ALA A 291 -5.15 -2.77 -41.41
N ALA A 292 -5.75 -3.91 -41.06
CA ALA A 292 -7.10 -3.95 -40.51
C ALA A 292 -7.20 -3.26 -39.14
N VAL A 293 -6.30 -3.55 -38.21
CA VAL A 293 -6.29 -2.86 -36.90
C VAL A 293 -6.06 -1.36 -37.06
N SER A 294 -5.13 -0.96 -37.93
CA SER A 294 -4.82 0.45 -38.20
C SER A 294 -5.99 1.21 -38.84
N GLU A 295 -6.74 0.54 -39.73
CA GLU A 295 -7.95 1.09 -40.34
C GLU A 295 -9.04 1.30 -39.28
N GLU A 296 -9.27 0.32 -38.39
CA GLU A 296 -10.25 0.46 -37.31
C GLU A 296 -9.85 1.57 -36.31
N ILE A 297 -8.57 1.70 -36.00
CA ILE A 297 -8.07 2.82 -35.16
C ILE A 297 -8.42 4.17 -35.83
N SER A 298 -8.15 4.29 -37.13
CA SER A 298 -8.37 5.54 -37.87
C SER A 298 -9.85 5.87 -38.07
N SER A 299 -10.70 4.85 -38.25
CA SER A 299 -12.09 5.01 -38.68
C SER A 299 -13.12 4.89 -37.55
N SER A 300 -12.79 4.27 -36.41
CA SER A 300 -13.73 4.02 -35.30
C SER A 300 -14.41 5.27 -34.76
N SER A 301 -13.67 6.39 -34.65
CA SER A 301 -14.20 7.67 -34.17
C SER A 301 -15.27 8.25 -35.10
N GLU A 302 -15.18 8.02 -36.42
CA GLU A 302 -16.18 8.47 -37.38
C GLU A 302 -17.43 7.60 -37.31
N TYR A 303 -17.29 6.28 -37.14
CA TYR A 303 -18.44 5.37 -36.98
C TYR A 303 -19.30 5.77 -35.78
N LEU A 304 -18.65 6.14 -34.68
CA LEU A 304 -19.30 6.52 -33.43
C LEU A 304 -20.12 7.81 -33.51
N LYS A 305 -19.89 8.65 -34.54
CA LYS A 305 -20.73 9.84 -34.79
C LYS A 305 -22.12 9.48 -35.31
N HIS A 306 -22.26 8.33 -35.98
CA HIS A 306 -23.47 7.98 -36.73
C HIS A 306 -24.16 6.69 -36.22
N ILE A 307 -23.45 5.87 -35.43
CA ILE A 307 -23.91 4.54 -35.01
C ILE A 307 -23.74 4.40 -33.49
N PRO A 308 -24.73 3.82 -32.78
CA PRO A 308 -24.60 3.55 -31.34
C PRO A 308 -23.34 2.72 -31.01
N GLY A 309 -22.61 3.12 -29.97
CA GLY A 309 -21.28 2.57 -29.66
C GLY A 309 -21.23 1.06 -29.51
N LYS A 310 -22.21 0.46 -28.81
CA LYS A 310 -22.34 -1.01 -28.71
C LYS A 310 -22.40 -1.70 -30.07
N ARG A 311 -23.11 -1.11 -31.03
CA ARG A 311 -23.21 -1.66 -32.39
C ARG A 311 -21.90 -1.49 -33.17
N VAL A 312 -21.22 -0.36 -33.00
CA VAL A 312 -19.87 -0.15 -33.56
C VAL A 312 -18.91 -1.20 -33.03
N LEU A 313 -18.83 -1.39 -31.70
CA LEU A 313 -17.98 -2.40 -31.08
C LEU A 313 -18.23 -3.80 -31.66
N ILE A 314 -19.49 -4.24 -31.74
CA ILE A 314 -19.83 -5.55 -32.32
C ILE A 314 -19.36 -5.66 -33.77
N GLN A 315 -19.53 -4.60 -34.57
CA GLN A 315 -19.10 -4.59 -35.97
C GLN A 315 -17.57 -4.65 -36.11
N ILE A 316 -16.84 -3.88 -35.30
CA ILE A 316 -15.37 -3.91 -35.24
C ILE A 316 -14.88 -5.31 -34.86
N LEU A 317 -15.40 -5.88 -33.76
CA LEU A 317 -14.98 -7.20 -33.30
C LEU A 317 -15.26 -8.28 -34.35
N ASN A 318 -16.42 -8.26 -35.02
CA ASN A 318 -16.71 -9.21 -36.09
C ASN A 318 -15.69 -9.08 -37.25
N ARG A 319 -15.44 -7.86 -37.73
CA ARG A 319 -14.47 -7.64 -38.83
C ARG A 319 -13.06 -8.08 -38.46
N LEU A 320 -12.61 -7.75 -37.25
CA LEU A 320 -11.29 -8.17 -36.78
C LEU A 320 -11.21 -9.69 -36.64
N LEU A 321 -12.21 -10.36 -36.05
CA LEU A 321 -12.21 -11.82 -35.95
C LEU A 321 -12.21 -12.50 -37.33
N ASP A 322 -12.97 -11.97 -38.31
CA ASP A 322 -12.97 -12.46 -39.69
C ASP A 322 -11.60 -12.28 -40.37
N VAL A 323 -10.99 -11.09 -40.24
CA VAL A 323 -9.66 -10.82 -40.79
C VAL A 323 -8.61 -11.70 -40.13
N ASN A 324 -8.66 -11.86 -38.81
CA ASN A 324 -7.77 -12.74 -38.07
C ASN A 324 -7.84 -14.18 -38.59
N GLN A 325 -9.04 -14.72 -38.79
CA GLN A 325 -9.24 -16.08 -39.33
C GLN A 325 -8.64 -16.23 -40.74
N ALA A 326 -8.66 -15.16 -41.53
CA ALA A 326 -8.08 -15.10 -42.87
C ALA A 326 -6.56 -14.82 -42.90
N SER A 327 -5.95 -14.35 -41.81
CA SER A 327 -4.55 -13.91 -41.76
C SER A 327 -3.73 -14.62 -40.66
N VAL A 328 -3.50 -13.96 -39.52
CA VAL A 328 -2.60 -14.38 -38.43
C VAL A 328 -3.14 -15.53 -37.59
N LYS A 329 -4.45 -15.81 -37.64
CA LYS A 329 -5.13 -16.95 -37.01
C LYS A 329 -4.80 -17.11 -35.52
N LEU A 330 -4.80 -16.00 -34.80
CA LEU A 330 -4.70 -16.01 -33.35
C LEU A 330 -5.97 -16.62 -32.74
N PRO A 331 -5.88 -17.31 -31.59
CA PRO A 331 -7.04 -17.74 -30.85
C PRO A 331 -7.95 -16.56 -30.52
N GLU A 332 -9.27 -16.71 -30.70
CA GLU A 332 -10.22 -15.60 -30.48
C GLU A 332 -10.14 -15.05 -29.04
N GLY A 333 -9.97 -15.94 -28.04
CA GLY A 333 -9.84 -15.55 -26.64
C GLY A 333 -8.66 -14.61 -26.37
N VAL A 334 -7.54 -14.74 -27.11
CA VAL A 334 -6.40 -13.82 -27.03
C VAL A 334 -6.83 -12.42 -27.49
N ILE A 335 -7.45 -12.32 -28.67
CA ILE A 335 -7.90 -11.03 -29.21
C ILE A 335 -8.91 -10.37 -28.28
N LEU A 336 -9.87 -11.14 -27.77
CA LEU A 336 -10.92 -10.62 -26.88
C LEU A 336 -10.38 -10.18 -25.53
N ARG A 337 -9.44 -10.92 -24.94
CA ARG A 337 -8.79 -10.57 -23.67
C ARG A 337 -7.97 -9.29 -23.82
N GLU A 338 -7.05 -9.25 -24.78
CA GLU A 338 -6.18 -8.09 -24.98
C GLU A 338 -6.98 -6.83 -25.35
N PHE A 339 -8.02 -6.96 -26.18
CA PHE A 339 -8.93 -5.84 -26.45
C PHE A 339 -9.66 -5.38 -25.19
N GLY A 340 -10.17 -6.31 -24.38
CA GLY A 340 -10.89 -6.00 -23.15
C GLY A 340 -10.02 -5.31 -22.11
N ASP A 341 -8.84 -5.86 -21.85
CA ASP A 341 -7.89 -5.30 -20.89
C ASP A 341 -7.37 -3.93 -21.38
N GLY A 342 -7.10 -3.80 -22.68
CA GLY A 342 -6.79 -2.53 -23.33
C GLY A 342 -7.90 -1.49 -23.21
N ALA A 343 -9.16 -1.88 -23.36
CA ALA A 343 -10.29 -0.99 -23.18
C ALA A 343 -10.42 -0.54 -21.71
N MET A 344 -10.33 -1.47 -20.76
CA MET A 344 -10.43 -1.16 -19.33
C MET A 344 -9.26 -0.29 -18.83
N SER A 345 -8.09 -0.36 -19.47
CA SER A 345 -6.94 0.49 -19.13
C SER A 345 -7.23 2.00 -19.25
N LYS A 346 -8.23 2.39 -20.06
CA LYS A 346 -8.68 3.79 -20.23
C LYS A 346 -9.59 4.29 -19.11
N LEU A 347 -9.98 3.43 -18.16
CA LEU A 347 -10.80 3.78 -17.01
C LEU A 347 -9.94 4.29 -15.85
N ASP A 348 -9.63 3.41 -14.91
CA ASP A 348 -8.73 3.63 -13.79
C ASP A 348 -8.05 2.31 -13.40
N ARG A 349 -7.01 2.38 -12.57
CA ARG A 349 -6.26 1.19 -12.11
C ARG A 349 -7.06 0.25 -11.20
N TYR A 350 -8.30 0.58 -10.87
CA TYR A 350 -9.16 -0.23 -10.00
C TYR A 350 -10.29 -0.91 -10.76
N SER A 351 -10.46 -0.59 -12.04
CA SER A 351 -11.48 -1.13 -12.93
C SER A 351 -10.88 -2.16 -13.88
N GLY A 352 -11.65 -3.20 -14.19
CA GLY A 352 -11.15 -4.30 -15.02
C GLY A 352 -12.15 -5.42 -15.18
N ILE A 353 -11.92 -6.26 -16.19
CA ILE A 353 -12.67 -7.52 -16.36
C ILE A 353 -12.02 -8.56 -15.45
N ILE A 354 -12.85 -9.36 -14.80
CA ILE A 354 -12.45 -10.54 -14.06
C ILE A 354 -12.80 -11.72 -14.97
N TRP A 355 -11.78 -12.23 -15.66
CA TRP A 355 -11.92 -13.28 -16.67
C TRP A 355 -12.19 -14.66 -16.02
N PRO A 356 -12.61 -15.69 -16.79
CA PRO A 356 -12.95 -17.01 -16.26
C PRO A 356 -11.86 -17.66 -15.40
N ASP A 357 -10.59 -17.49 -15.76
CA ASP A 357 -9.43 -17.97 -15.01
C ASP A 357 -9.25 -17.26 -13.66
N GLU A 358 -9.75 -16.03 -13.53
CA GLU A 358 -9.60 -15.19 -12.33
C GLU A 358 -10.80 -15.27 -11.38
N TYR A 359 -11.97 -15.69 -11.89
CA TYR A 359 -13.24 -15.64 -11.17
C TYR A 359 -13.22 -16.37 -9.83
N ARG A 360 -12.65 -17.59 -9.80
CA ARG A 360 -12.58 -18.39 -8.57
C ARG A 360 -11.78 -17.69 -7.48
N ARG A 361 -10.62 -17.13 -7.85
CA ARG A 361 -9.73 -16.39 -6.93
C ARG A 361 -10.42 -15.13 -6.42
N PHE A 362 -11.09 -14.39 -7.31
CA PHE A 362 -11.86 -13.20 -6.95
C PHE A 362 -12.98 -13.50 -5.94
N GLU A 363 -13.73 -14.60 -6.14
CA GLU A 363 -14.78 -15.05 -5.21
C GLU A 363 -14.22 -15.42 -3.83
N GLN A 364 -13.07 -16.10 -3.78
CA GLN A 364 -12.42 -16.48 -2.52
C GLN A 364 -11.91 -15.26 -1.75
N GLN A 365 -11.26 -14.31 -2.44
CA GLN A 365 -10.78 -13.07 -1.84
C GLN A 365 -11.92 -12.25 -1.24
N THR A 366 -13.05 -12.16 -1.96
CA THR A 366 -14.24 -11.42 -1.49
C THR A 366 -14.86 -12.04 -0.24
N LYS A 367 -14.82 -13.37 -0.09
CA LYS A 367 -15.41 -14.08 1.06
C LYS A 367 -14.49 -14.19 2.27
N GLY A 368 -13.23 -13.76 2.17
CA GLY A 368 -12.25 -13.86 3.26
C GLY A 368 -11.94 -15.30 3.71
N ARG A 369 -12.28 -16.30 2.90
CA ARG A 369 -12.07 -17.72 3.21
C ARG A 369 -11.22 -18.35 2.12
N PHE A 370 -9.97 -18.63 2.46
CA PHE A 370 -9.02 -19.27 1.56
C PHE A 370 -9.00 -20.77 1.86
N VAL A 371 -8.97 -21.60 0.81
CA VAL A 371 -8.73 -23.04 0.96
C VAL A 371 -7.43 -23.39 0.29
N GLY A 372 -6.45 -23.81 1.09
CA GLY A 372 -5.08 -24.05 0.64
C GLY A 372 -4.24 -24.60 1.77
N VAL A 373 -2.95 -24.32 1.74
CA VAL A 373 -2.00 -24.80 2.77
C VAL A 373 -1.53 -23.71 3.73
N GLY A 374 -1.90 -22.46 3.47
CA GLY A 374 -1.56 -21.30 4.31
C GLY A 374 -0.11 -20.88 4.20
N ILE A 375 0.27 -20.36 3.03
CA ILE A 375 1.58 -19.76 2.76
C ILE A 375 1.39 -18.41 2.10
N VAL A 376 2.25 -17.46 2.44
CA VAL A 376 2.42 -16.20 1.71
C VAL A 376 3.64 -16.36 0.81
N ILE A 377 3.49 -16.08 -0.48
CA ILE A 377 4.54 -16.23 -1.49
C ILE A 377 4.93 -14.87 -2.09
N LYS A 378 6.18 -14.75 -2.53
CA LYS A 378 6.74 -13.58 -3.23
C LYS A 378 7.57 -14.04 -4.43
N GLU A 379 7.76 -13.15 -5.42
CA GLU A 379 8.66 -13.37 -6.56
C GLU A 379 9.99 -12.69 -6.20
N ASN A 380 11.11 -13.40 -6.24
CA ASN A 380 12.42 -12.81 -5.97
C ASN A 380 13.00 -12.13 -7.24
N ASN A 381 14.16 -11.49 -7.12
CA ASN A 381 14.79 -10.76 -8.23
C ASN A 381 15.16 -11.66 -9.43
N LYS A 382 15.28 -12.97 -9.20
CA LYS A 382 15.54 -14.01 -10.21
C LYS A 382 14.26 -14.52 -10.89
N GLY A 383 13.08 -14.03 -10.50
CA GLY A 383 11.81 -14.52 -11.01
C GLY A 383 11.36 -15.85 -10.40
N GLU A 384 11.99 -16.32 -9.31
CA GLU A 384 11.59 -17.53 -8.60
C GLU A 384 10.52 -17.20 -7.56
N ILE A 385 9.62 -18.16 -7.31
CA ILE A 385 8.60 -18.04 -6.26
C ILE A 385 9.19 -18.53 -4.95
N THR A 386 9.29 -17.64 -3.97
CA THR A 386 9.76 -17.96 -2.62
C THR A 386 8.67 -17.78 -1.59
N ILE A 387 8.77 -18.50 -0.48
CA ILE A 387 7.84 -18.40 0.63
C ILE A 387 8.26 -17.21 1.49
N SER A 388 7.41 -16.20 1.58
CA SER A 388 7.62 -15.08 2.49
C SER A 388 7.42 -15.52 3.93
N ASN A 389 6.33 -16.23 4.22
CA ASN A 389 6.04 -16.78 5.55
C ASN A 389 4.97 -17.88 5.48
N PRO A 390 5.10 -19.02 6.19
CA PRO A 390 3.95 -19.87 6.50
C PRO A 390 2.95 -19.15 7.42
N ILE A 391 1.66 -19.41 7.23
CA ILE A 391 0.61 -18.91 8.13
C ILE A 391 0.56 -19.86 9.33
N GLU A 392 0.79 -19.33 10.53
CA GLU A 392 0.71 -20.09 11.78
C GLU A 392 -0.65 -20.78 11.95
N GLY A 393 -0.63 -21.97 12.54
CA GLY A 393 -1.83 -22.82 12.66
C GLY A 393 -2.33 -23.40 11.33
N ALA A 394 -1.69 -23.12 10.19
CA ALA A 394 -2.06 -23.67 8.89
C ALA A 394 -1.31 -24.99 8.57
N PRO A 395 -1.79 -25.78 7.59
CA PRO A 395 -1.14 -27.02 7.19
C PRO A 395 0.35 -26.88 6.84
N ALA A 396 0.76 -25.82 6.13
CA ALA A 396 2.16 -25.59 5.77
C ALA A 396 3.04 -25.30 6.98
N TYR A 397 2.51 -24.57 7.96
CA TYR A 397 3.19 -24.31 9.22
C TYR A 397 3.49 -25.61 9.98
N TYR A 398 2.49 -26.46 10.16
CA TYR A 398 2.68 -27.79 10.77
C TYR A 398 3.53 -28.74 9.91
N GLY A 399 3.57 -28.52 8.60
CA GLY A 399 4.41 -29.26 7.67
C GLY A 399 5.89 -28.90 7.71
N GLY A 400 6.29 -27.87 8.47
CA GLY A 400 7.69 -27.44 8.56
C GLY A 400 8.17 -26.61 7.37
N VAL A 401 7.27 -25.95 6.65
CA VAL A 401 7.60 -24.91 5.69
C VAL A 401 8.26 -23.74 6.42
N GLN A 402 9.32 -23.15 5.86
CA GLN A 402 10.05 -22.03 6.45
C GLN A 402 10.06 -20.81 5.51
N PRO A 403 10.25 -19.59 6.05
CA PRO A 403 10.57 -18.42 5.24
C PRO A 403 11.78 -18.67 4.33
N GLU A 404 11.79 -18.01 3.18
CA GLU A 404 12.82 -18.10 2.13
C GLU A 404 12.95 -19.48 1.44
N ASP A 405 12.14 -20.48 1.81
CA ASP A 405 11.99 -21.69 1.00
C ASP A 405 11.59 -21.33 -0.44
N VAL A 406 12.35 -21.80 -1.43
CA VAL A 406 12.05 -21.62 -2.84
C VAL A 406 11.12 -22.73 -3.31
N LEU A 407 9.98 -22.36 -3.91
CA LEU A 407 9.03 -23.31 -4.48
C LEU A 407 9.57 -23.83 -5.81
N VAL A 408 10.05 -25.08 -5.82
CA VAL A 408 10.59 -25.73 -7.02
C VAL A 408 9.48 -26.37 -7.86
N SER A 409 8.52 -27.04 -7.22
CA SER A 409 7.45 -27.74 -7.93
C SER A 409 6.18 -27.89 -7.08
N VAL A 410 5.02 -28.01 -7.73
CA VAL A 410 3.74 -28.38 -7.10
C VAL A 410 3.17 -29.60 -7.79
N ASN A 411 2.95 -30.67 -7.04
CA ASN A 411 2.53 -31.99 -7.55
C ASN A 411 3.42 -32.49 -8.70
N GLY A 412 4.74 -32.26 -8.60
CA GLY A 412 5.73 -32.66 -9.61
C GLY A 412 5.76 -31.79 -10.87
N LYS A 413 4.93 -30.75 -10.96
CA LYS A 413 5.00 -29.74 -12.03
C LYS A 413 5.92 -28.62 -11.58
N SER A 414 6.96 -28.34 -12.36
CA SER A 414 7.94 -27.28 -12.04
C SER A 414 7.26 -25.92 -11.97
N ALA A 415 7.58 -25.18 -10.90
CA ALA A 415 7.08 -23.84 -10.62
C ALA A 415 7.93 -22.73 -11.28
N ASN A 416 9.06 -23.08 -11.88
CA ASN A 416 9.87 -22.10 -12.62
C ASN A 416 9.06 -21.55 -13.81
N GLY A 417 9.11 -20.22 -13.98
CA GLY A 417 8.35 -19.46 -14.98
C GLY A 417 6.87 -19.24 -14.63
N TRP A 418 6.39 -19.71 -13.47
CA TRP A 418 5.04 -19.38 -13.01
C TRP A 418 4.94 -17.95 -12.52
N THR A 419 3.79 -17.34 -12.75
CA THR A 419 3.40 -16.15 -12.00
C THR A 419 2.98 -16.54 -10.58
N LEU A 420 2.98 -15.58 -9.66
CA LEU A 420 2.42 -15.78 -8.32
C LEU A 420 0.99 -16.35 -8.37
N ASN A 421 0.18 -15.88 -9.32
CA ASN A 421 -1.17 -16.37 -9.53
C ASN A 421 -1.20 -17.85 -9.97
N ASP A 422 -0.31 -18.26 -10.87
CA ASP A 422 -0.23 -19.65 -11.32
C ASP A 422 0.14 -20.59 -10.15
N ALA A 423 1.01 -20.15 -9.25
CA ALA A 423 1.34 -20.88 -8.02
C ALA A 423 0.16 -20.95 -7.07
N VAL A 424 -0.53 -19.83 -6.81
CA VAL A 424 -1.75 -19.82 -5.98
C VAL A 424 -2.79 -20.80 -6.53
N ASP A 425 -3.03 -20.80 -7.83
CA ASP A 425 -4.05 -21.67 -8.45
C ASP A 425 -3.71 -23.16 -8.34
N ARG A 426 -2.42 -23.52 -8.30
CA ARG A 426 -1.95 -24.91 -8.19
C ARG A 426 -1.82 -25.37 -6.74
N ILE A 427 -1.48 -24.47 -5.82
CA ILE A 427 -1.33 -24.75 -4.39
C ILE A 427 -2.70 -24.81 -3.71
N THR A 428 -3.63 -23.94 -4.10
CA THR A 428 -5.02 -23.97 -3.63
C THR A 428 -5.82 -25.10 -4.28
N GLY A 429 -6.98 -25.41 -3.72
CA GLY A 429 -7.80 -26.52 -4.19
C GLY A 429 -8.87 -26.92 -3.18
N PRO A 430 -9.66 -27.97 -3.46
CA PRO A 430 -10.73 -28.40 -2.56
C PRO A 430 -10.20 -28.81 -1.18
N LYS A 431 -10.94 -28.47 -0.13
CA LYS A 431 -10.60 -28.82 1.26
C LYS A 431 -10.46 -30.35 1.40
N GLY A 432 -9.45 -30.79 2.15
CA GLY A 432 -9.16 -32.19 2.42
C GLY A 432 -8.38 -32.91 1.32
N THR A 433 -8.09 -32.24 0.19
CA THR A 433 -7.23 -32.82 -0.86
C THR A 433 -5.75 -32.59 -0.54
N ALA A 434 -4.89 -33.51 -0.98
CA ALA A 434 -3.45 -33.38 -0.81
C ALA A 434 -2.82 -32.49 -1.90
N VAL A 435 -1.71 -31.85 -1.55
CA VAL A 435 -0.79 -31.17 -2.46
C VAL A 435 0.64 -31.45 -2.02
N THR A 436 1.52 -31.82 -2.95
CA THR A 436 2.94 -31.98 -2.67
C THR A 436 3.69 -30.75 -3.16
N LEU A 437 4.38 -30.07 -2.25
CA LEU A 437 5.30 -28.98 -2.58
C LEU A 437 6.72 -29.54 -2.59
N THR A 438 7.46 -29.31 -3.67
CA THR A 438 8.91 -29.53 -3.68
C THR A 438 9.58 -28.21 -3.34
N LEU A 439 10.33 -28.16 -2.24
CA LEU A 439 10.95 -26.95 -1.72
C LEU A 439 12.47 -27.06 -1.75
N ARG A 440 13.16 -25.96 -2.07
CA ARG A 440 14.61 -25.80 -1.93
C ARG A 440 14.88 -24.82 -0.79
N ARG A 441 15.64 -25.27 0.20
CA ARG A 441 15.99 -24.50 1.40
C ARG A 441 17.49 -24.28 1.45
N GLU A 442 17.91 -23.07 1.80
CA GLU A 442 19.31 -22.77 2.04
C GLU A 442 19.89 -23.69 3.15
N GLY A 443 21.11 -24.20 2.94
CA GLY A 443 21.73 -25.17 3.85
C GLY A 443 21.27 -26.63 3.69
N ILE A 444 20.28 -26.91 2.82
CA ILE A 444 19.90 -28.29 2.44
C ILE A 444 20.28 -28.54 0.98
N ASP A 445 21.22 -29.47 0.75
CA ASP A 445 21.83 -29.72 -0.57
C ASP A 445 20.85 -30.13 -1.68
N LYS A 446 19.67 -30.68 -1.33
CA LYS A 446 18.70 -31.19 -2.31
C LYS A 446 17.29 -30.69 -2.00
N PRO A 447 16.49 -30.35 -3.03
CA PRO A 447 15.07 -30.11 -2.85
C PRO A 447 14.38 -31.32 -2.20
N PHE A 448 13.40 -31.05 -1.35
CA PHE A 448 12.64 -32.08 -0.64
C PHE A 448 11.14 -31.91 -0.88
N ASP A 449 10.41 -33.01 -0.82
CA ASP A 449 8.97 -33.03 -1.01
C ASP A 449 8.23 -32.96 0.32
N LEU A 450 7.20 -32.12 0.37
CA LEU A 450 6.31 -31.97 1.50
C LEU A 450 4.84 -32.12 1.06
N THR A 451 4.21 -33.21 1.48
CA THR A 451 2.78 -33.44 1.20
C THR A 451 1.92 -32.83 2.30
N LEU A 452 1.12 -31.84 1.91
CA LEU A 452 0.24 -31.07 2.78
C LEU A 452 -1.23 -31.37 2.44
N THR A 453 -2.09 -31.39 3.46
CA THR A 453 -3.54 -31.49 3.26
C THR A 453 -4.14 -30.10 3.25
N ARG A 454 -4.88 -29.74 2.20
CA ARG A 454 -5.51 -28.43 2.09
C ARG A 454 -6.61 -28.26 3.13
N ASP A 455 -6.62 -27.11 3.81
CA ASP A 455 -7.66 -26.74 4.76
C ASP A 455 -8.11 -25.28 4.57
N THR A 456 -9.17 -24.90 5.29
CA THR A 456 -9.64 -23.52 5.39
C THR A 456 -8.64 -22.71 6.21
N ILE A 457 -8.05 -21.71 5.60
CA ILE A 457 -7.09 -20.81 6.24
C ILE A 457 -7.85 -19.58 6.74
N ARG A 458 -7.69 -19.29 8.03
CA ARG A 458 -8.19 -18.05 8.65
C ARG A 458 -7.05 -17.05 8.71
N LEU A 459 -7.30 -15.83 8.24
CA LEU A 459 -6.34 -14.73 8.34
C LEU A 459 -6.79 -13.82 9.48
N HIS A 460 -5.97 -13.72 10.52
CA HIS A 460 -6.24 -12.81 11.64
C HIS A 460 -5.92 -11.38 11.22
N SER A 461 -6.92 -10.51 11.32
CA SER A 461 -6.77 -9.11 10.91
C SER A 461 -6.23 -8.22 12.03
N VAL A 462 -6.31 -8.67 13.29
CA VAL A 462 -5.94 -7.91 14.50
C VAL A 462 -4.75 -8.59 15.19
N GLN A 463 -3.73 -7.81 15.52
CA GLN A 463 -2.48 -8.25 16.17
C GLN A 463 -2.15 -7.34 17.37
N GLY A 464 -1.58 -7.92 18.43
CA GLY A 464 -1.11 -7.20 19.62
C GLY A 464 0.36 -6.73 19.51
N TRP A 465 0.97 -6.38 20.64
CA TRP A 465 2.35 -5.90 20.70
C TRP A 465 3.36 -7.06 20.57
N TRP A 466 3.24 -8.05 21.43
CA TRP A 466 4.11 -9.23 21.45
C TRP A 466 3.26 -10.51 21.41
N LYS A 467 3.63 -11.46 20.54
CA LYS A 467 2.95 -12.76 20.48
C LYS A 467 3.56 -13.69 21.52
N GLU A 468 2.84 -13.97 22.60
CA GLU A 468 3.34 -14.83 23.67
C GLU A 468 3.37 -16.29 23.25
N GLY A 469 2.34 -16.72 22.51
CA GLY A 469 2.13 -18.12 22.16
C GLY A 469 1.02 -18.33 21.15
N LEU A 470 0.69 -19.61 20.95
CA LEU A 470 -0.52 -20.06 20.27
C LEU A 470 -1.33 -20.89 21.27
N ASP A 471 -2.65 -20.70 21.29
CA ASP A 471 -3.56 -21.54 22.08
C ASP A 471 -3.72 -22.95 21.48
N GLU A 472 -4.53 -23.80 22.14
CA GLU A 472 -4.78 -25.19 21.70
C GLU A 472 -5.39 -25.30 20.29
N ASP A 473 -6.09 -24.25 19.84
CA ASP A 473 -6.72 -24.15 18.53
C ASP A 473 -5.82 -23.43 17.50
N GLY A 474 -4.57 -23.12 17.87
CA GLY A 474 -3.60 -22.43 17.03
C GLY A 474 -3.89 -20.93 16.85
N GLN A 475 -4.70 -20.32 17.73
CA GLN A 475 -4.95 -18.89 17.75
C GLN A 475 -3.83 -18.15 18.48
N PRO A 476 -3.41 -16.96 18.02
CA PRO A 476 -2.34 -16.22 18.67
C PRO A 476 -2.78 -15.63 20.01
N GLU A 477 -1.94 -15.85 21.03
CA GLU A 477 -2.02 -15.18 22.33
C GLU A 477 -1.11 -13.95 22.31
N TRP A 478 -1.64 -12.79 22.67
CA TRP A 478 -0.95 -11.51 22.56
C TRP A 478 -0.79 -10.83 23.92
N ASP A 479 0.41 -10.30 24.18
CA ASP A 479 0.55 -9.12 25.01
C ASP A 479 0.05 -7.91 24.21
N TRP A 480 -0.94 -7.24 24.77
CA TRP A 480 -1.62 -6.11 24.17
C TRP A 480 -0.99 -4.76 24.53
N PHE A 481 -0.04 -4.72 25.47
CA PHE A 481 0.57 -3.47 25.93
C PHE A 481 1.97 -3.28 25.32
N VAL A 482 2.14 -2.20 24.55
CA VAL A 482 3.47 -1.75 24.11
C VAL A 482 4.26 -1.09 25.24
N ASP A 483 3.54 -0.60 26.26
CA ASP A 483 4.10 -0.05 27.48
C ASP A 483 3.19 -0.40 28.65
N GLY A 484 3.58 -1.43 29.39
CA GLY A 484 2.82 -1.91 30.55
C GLY A 484 2.80 -0.91 31.71
N ASP A 485 3.89 -0.16 31.93
CA ASP A 485 4.02 0.79 33.03
C ASP A 485 3.04 1.96 32.89
N ASN A 486 2.91 2.47 31.66
CA ASN A 486 1.97 3.54 31.32
C ASN A 486 0.60 3.02 30.89
N LYS A 487 0.42 1.69 30.78
CA LYS A 487 -0.80 1.02 30.30
C LYS A 487 -1.22 1.51 28.91
N ILE A 488 -0.27 1.58 27.99
CA ILE A 488 -0.53 1.95 26.59
C ILE A 488 -0.76 0.68 25.78
N GLY A 489 -1.99 0.52 25.30
CA GLY A 489 -2.36 -0.61 24.45
C GLY A 489 -1.86 -0.42 23.02
N TYR A 490 -1.66 -1.52 22.31
CA TYR A 490 -1.28 -1.55 20.91
C TYR A 490 -2.18 -2.52 20.15
N ILE A 491 -2.75 -2.05 19.04
CA ILE A 491 -3.50 -2.87 18.09
C ILE A 491 -2.97 -2.56 16.70
N LYS A 492 -2.45 -3.58 16.01
CA LYS A 492 -2.19 -3.51 14.57
C LYS A 492 -3.32 -4.17 13.81
N LEU A 493 -3.92 -3.42 12.89
CA LEU A 493 -4.97 -3.92 12.02
C LEU A 493 -4.40 -4.07 10.60
N THR A 494 -4.34 -5.30 10.09
CA THR A 494 -3.71 -5.61 8.79
C THR A 494 -4.68 -5.53 7.62
N SER A 495 -5.98 -5.69 7.86
CA SER A 495 -7.05 -5.54 6.86
C SER A 495 -8.41 -5.33 7.53
N PHE A 496 -9.42 -4.91 6.76
CA PHE A 496 -10.79 -4.76 7.25
C PHE A 496 -11.69 -5.91 6.75
N SER A 497 -11.79 -6.98 7.54
CA SER A 497 -12.68 -8.12 7.30
C SER A 497 -14.03 -7.97 8.02
N GLU A 498 -14.90 -8.98 7.89
CA GLU A 498 -16.19 -9.02 8.61
C GLU A 498 -15.98 -9.12 10.13
N GLU A 499 -14.93 -9.83 10.55
CA GLU A 499 -14.57 -10.12 11.94
C GLU A 499 -13.71 -9.03 12.61
N SER A 500 -13.02 -8.18 11.85
CA SER A 500 -12.09 -7.18 12.43
C SER A 500 -12.69 -6.34 13.56
N TYR A 501 -13.96 -5.92 13.42
CA TYR A 501 -14.63 -5.17 14.47
C TYR A 501 -14.74 -5.98 15.77
N THR A 502 -15.18 -7.23 15.69
CA THR A 502 -15.35 -8.09 16.87
C THR A 502 -14.01 -8.44 17.51
N ASP A 503 -12.98 -8.66 16.69
CA ASP A 503 -11.63 -9.00 17.16
C ASP A 503 -11.00 -7.82 17.91
N ILE A 504 -11.19 -6.58 17.44
CA ILE A 504 -10.78 -5.38 18.20
C ILE A 504 -11.50 -5.32 19.56
N LEU A 505 -12.77 -5.74 19.63
CA LEU A 505 -13.50 -5.68 20.91
C LEU A 505 -13.00 -6.73 21.89
N ALA A 506 -12.63 -7.91 21.37
CA ALA A 506 -11.99 -8.95 22.15
C ALA A 506 -10.66 -8.45 22.71
N ALA A 507 -9.80 -7.87 21.87
CA ALA A 507 -8.53 -7.27 22.28
C ALA A 507 -8.69 -6.22 23.38
N ILE A 508 -9.63 -5.27 23.22
CA ILE A 508 -9.91 -4.25 24.24
C ILE A 508 -10.42 -4.87 25.55
N ASN A 509 -11.27 -5.89 25.47
CA ASN A 509 -11.77 -6.59 26.66
C ASN A 509 -10.63 -7.36 27.37
N GLU A 510 -9.72 -7.97 26.62
CA GLU A 510 -8.53 -8.64 27.18
C GLU A 510 -7.60 -7.65 27.87
N MET A 511 -7.31 -6.50 27.24
CA MET A 511 -6.60 -5.40 27.89
C MET A 511 -7.28 -5.01 29.21
N GLN A 512 -8.59 -4.75 29.19
CA GLN A 512 -9.35 -4.32 30.38
C GLN A 512 -9.34 -5.32 31.53
N LYS A 513 -9.21 -6.64 31.25
CA LYS A 513 -9.06 -7.66 32.29
C LYS A 513 -7.72 -7.59 33.01
N ILE A 514 -6.67 -7.17 32.31
CA ILE A 514 -5.33 -6.95 32.86
C ILE A 514 -5.29 -5.59 33.56
N ALA A 515 -5.54 -4.52 32.80
CA ALA A 515 -5.65 -3.15 33.29
C ALA A 515 -6.41 -2.26 32.27
N PRO A 516 -7.23 -1.30 32.73
CA PRO A 516 -7.79 -0.30 31.81
C PRO A 516 -6.67 0.49 31.10
N PRO A 517 -6.66 0.56 29.76
CA PRO A 517 -5.62 1.28 29.04
C PRO A 517 -5.74 2.79 29.27
N ASN A 518 -4.60 3.46 29.44
CA ASN A 518 -4.52 4.93 29.52
C ASN A 518 -4.44 5.59 28.14
N GLY A 519 -4.09 4.82 27.11
CA GLY A 519 -4.02 5.22 25.72
C GLY A 519 -3.92 4.01 24.78
N LEU A 520 -4.13 4.23 23.49
CA LEU A 520 -4.09 3.19 22.47
C LEU A 520 -3.30 3.66 21.25
N ILE A 521 -2.39 2.82 20.77
CA ILE A 521 -1.84 2.93 19.41
C ILE A 521 -2.65 2.01 18.50
N LEU A 522 -3.30 2.58 17.48
CA LEU A 522 -3.93 1.83 16.39
C LEU A 522 -3.04 1.92 15.15
N ASP A 523 -2.30 0.86 14.86
CA ASP A 523 -1.39 0.79 13.72
C ASP A 523 -2.13 0.35 12.45
N LEU A 524 -2.30 1.29 11.52
CA LEU A 524 -2.89 1.07 10.19
C LEU A 524 -1.84 1.13 9.06
N ARG A 525 -0.55 1.12 9.40
CA ARG A 525 0.53 1.10 8.41
C ARG A 525 0.45 -0.18 7.59
N TYR A 526 0.65 -0.05 6.28
CA TYR A 526 0.57 -1.15 5.31
C TYR A 526 -0.80 -1.85 5.21
N ASN A 527 -1.87 -1.26 5.76
CA ASN A 527 -3.23 -1.79 5.65
C ASN A 527 -3.95 -1.23 4.41
N PRO A 528 -4.22 -2.06 3.37
CA PRO A 528 -4.81 -1.63 2.10
C PRO A 528 -6.33 -1.34 2.19
N GLY A 529 -6.92 -1.50 3.38
CA GLY A 529 -8.32 -1.29 3.67
C GLY A 529 -9.13 -2.59 3.67
N GLY A 530 -10.34 -2.55 3.11
CA GLY A 530 -11.27 -3.67 3.08
C GLY A 530 -12.71 -3.19 3.17
N LEU A 531 -13.55 -3.90 3.94
CA LEU A 531 -14.98 -3.70 3.95
C LEU A 531 -15.39 -2.36 4.60
N LEU A 532 -16.07 -1.49 3.83
CA LEU A 532 -16.66 -0.24 4.31
C LEU A 532 -17.54 -0.40 5.57
N PRO A 533 -18.40 -1.44 5.71
CA PRO A 533 -19.14 -1.68 6.94
C PRO A 533 -18.25 -1.88 8.17
N SER A 534 -17.08 -2.52 8.01
CA SER A 534 -16.11 -2.74 9.08
C SER A 534 -15.44 -1.42 9.48
N ALA A 535 -14.96 -0.65 8.49
CA ALA A 535 -14.39 0.68 8.68
C ALA A 535 -15.33 1.61 9.46
N ARG A 536 -16.62 1.64 9.08
CA ARG A 536 -17.64 2.43 9.78
C ARG A 536 -17.75 2.04 11.25
N LYS A 537 -17.83 0.74 11.55
CA LYS A 537 -17.99 0.27 12.94
C LYS A 537 -16.78 0.62 13.78
N ILE A 538 -15.57 0.46 13.24
CA ILE A 538 -14.30 0.76 13.92
C ILE A 538 -14.16 2.28 14.16
N ALA A 539 -14.43 3.13 13.15
CA ALA A 539 -14.40 4.59 13.35
C ALA A 539 -15.38 5.07 14.43
N ASN A 540 -16.57 4.46 14.50
CA ASN A 540 -17.59 4.79 15.50
C ASN A 540 -17.15 4.43 16.93
N LEU A 541 -16.10 3.62 17.14
CA LEU A 541 -15.55 3.35 18.48
C LEU A 541 -15.02 4.63 19.13
N PHE A 542 -14.40 5.49 18.33
CA PHE A 542 -13.73 6.71 18.77
C PHE A 542 -14.61 7.95 18.62
N VAL A 543 -15.48 7.97 17.60
CA VAL A 543 -16.32 9.14 17.28
C VAL A 543 -17.76 8.92 17.76
N SER A 544 -18.24 9.80 18.63
CA SER A 544 -19.57 9.71 19.27
C SER A 544 -20.70 10.39 18.49
N SER A 545 -20.38 11.35 17.62
CA SER A 545 -21.39 12.09 16.84
C SER A 545 -20.83 12.60 15.51
N GLY A 546 -21.70 13.04 14.61
CA GLY A 546 -21.30 13.58 13.30
C GLY A 546 -21.21 12.53 12.18
N THR A 547 -20.63 12.93 11.05
CA THR A 547 -20.47 12.06 9.86
C THR A 547 -19.20 11.22 10.00
N ILE A 548 -19.26 9.93 9.68
CA ILE A 548 -18.08 9.07 9.56
C ILE A 548 -17.54 9.08 8.13
N VAL A 549 -18.44 8.93 7.15
CA VAL A 549 -18.09 8.90 5.73
C VAL A 549 -19.35 9.15 4.90
N SER A 550 -19.20 9.80 3.75
CA SER A 550 -20.26 9.94 2.74
C SER A 550 -19.78 9.47 1.37
N GLY A 551 -20.69 8.98 0.53
CA GLY A 551 -20.41 8.59 -0.85
C GLY A 551 -21.12 9.50 -1.84
N GLU A 552 -20.51 9.73 -2.99
CA GLU A 552 -21.05 10.57 -4.07
C GLU A 552 -20.95 9.90 -5.45
N THR A 553 -21.84 10.31 -6.36
CA THR A 553 -21.81 10.00 -7.80
C THR A 553 -20.83 10.88 -8.57
N ALA A 554 -20.64 10.57 -9.86
CA ALA A 554 -19.85 11.36 -10.81
C ALA A 554 -20.25 12.84 -10.84
N THR A 555 -21.56 13.11 -10.71
CA THR A 555 -22.15 14.45 -10.73
C THR A 555 -22.09 15.17 -9.38
N GLY A 556 -21.48 14.54 -8.36
CA GLY A 556 -21.37 15.07 -7.01
C GLY A 556 -22.65 14.92 -6.17
N GLU A 557 -23.60 14.11 -6.63
CA GLU A 557 -24.80 13.80 -5.85
C GLU A 557 -24.46 12.83 -4.71
N GLU A 558 -24.86 13.16 -3.49
CA GLU A 558 -24.64 12.30 -2.32
C GLU A 558 -25.52 11.05 -2.41
N LEU A 559 -24.89 9.88 -2.49
CA LEU A 559 -25.56 8.57 -2.50
C LEU A 559 -25.89 8.08 -1.10
N PHE A 560 -24.96 8.29 -0.17
CA PHE A 560 -25.13 7.87 1.21
C PHE A 560 -24.31 8.73 2.16
N ARG A 561 -24.75 8.76 3.42
CA ARG A 561 -24.00 9.33 4.53
C ARG A 561 -24.13 8.45 5.75
N MET A 562 -23.00 7.96 6.24
CA MET A 562 -22.92 7.16 7.45
C MET A 562 -22.57 8.07 8.63
N ARG A 563 -23.42 8.07 9.66
CA ARG A 563 -23.21 8.85 10.89
C ARG A 563 -22.77 7.99 12.04
N ALA A 564 -22.03 8.61 12.96
CA ALA A 564 -21.67 8.02 14.24
C ALA A 564 -22.92 7.84 15.12
N LEU A 565 -22.91 6.77 15.89
CA LEU A 565 -23.91 6.45 16.90
C LEU A 565 -23.27 6.57 18.29
N PRO A 566 -23.78 7.42 19.20
CA PRO A 566 -23.17 7.64 20.52
C PRO A 566 -22.99 6.35 21.34
N ASN A 567 -23.93 5.42 21.24
CA ASN A 567 -23.90 4.14 21.97
C ASN A 567 -22.86 3.13 21.44
N ARG A 568 -22.10 3.48 20.40
CA ARG A 568 -21.00 2.67 19.87
C ARG A 568 -19.62 3.27 20.13
N ALA A 569 -19.55 4.46 20.72
CA ALA A 569 -18.33 5.23 20.92
C ALA A 569 -17.74 5.08 22.33
N TYR A 570 -17.53 3.85 22.78
CA TYR A 570 -17.01 3.58 24.14
C TYR A 570 -15.49 3.79 24.27
N LEU A 571 -14.79 4.09 23.17
CA LEU A 571 -13.39 4.51 23.19
C LEU A 571 -13.24 6.03 22.99
N SER A 572 -14.33 6.83 23.00
CA SER A 572 -14.25 8.28 22.72
C SER A 572 -13.43 9.08 23.72
N GLU A 573 -13.27 8.58 24.94
CA GLU A 573 -12.46 9.21 26.00
C GLU A 573 -11.04 8.63 26.11
N LEU A 574 -10.72 7.60 25.32
CA LEU A 574 -9.41 6.97 25.30
C LEU A 574 -8.50 7.74 24.33
N PRO A 575 -7.37 8.31 24.78
CA PRO A 575 -6.40 8.94 23.90
C PRO A 575 -5.88 7.90 22.91
N VAL A 576 -6.06 8.17 21.62
CA VAL A 576 -5.62 7.27 20.55
C VAL A 576 -4.64 7.98 19.64
N VAL A 577 -3.56 7.30 19.30
CA VAL A 577 -2.67 7.65 18.21
C VAL A 577 -2.83 6.62 17.10
N ILE A 578 -3.08 7.06 15.87
CA ILE A 578 -3.22 6.18 14.71
C ILE A 578 -1.98 6.32 13.83
N LEU A 579 -1.27 5.21 13.61
CA LEU A 579 -0.13 5.18 12.69
C LEU A 579 -0.62 4.94 11.27
N ILE A 580 -0.18 5.77 10.32
CA ILE A 580 -0.44 5.60 8.89
C ILE A 580 0.83 5.76 8.05
N ASN A 581 0.83 5.15 6.87
CA ASN A 581 1.88 5.37 5.87
C ASN A 581 1.29 5.26 4.46
N GLN A 582 2.17 5.30 3.45
CA GLN A 582 1.77 5.19 2.05
C GLN A 582 1.01 3.89 1.72
N GLY A 583 1.16 2.82 2.51
CA GLY A 583 0.40 1.58 2.36
C GLY A 583 -1.00 1.59 3.00
N SER A 584 -1.32 2.61 3.82
CA SER A 584 -2.65 2.80 4.40
C SER A 584 -3.63 3.30 3.32
N ALA A 585 -4.68 2.53 3.00
CA ALA A 585 -5.61 2.87 1.93
C ALA A 585 -7.08 2.59 2.29
N SER A 586 -8.00 3.26 1.58
CA SER A 586 -9.44 2.99 1.60
C SER A 586 -10.04 3.00 3.01
N ALA A 587 -10.48 1.85 3.55
CA ALA A 587 -11.02 1.75 4.91
C ALA A 587 -10.08 2.31 5.99
N SER A 588 -8.77 2.14 5.83
CA SER A 588 -7.76 2.74 6.74
C SER A 588 -7.85 4.25 6.74
N GLU A 589 -8.02 4.86 5.55
CA GLU A 589 -8.15 6.31 5.36
C GLU A 589 -9.49 6.83 5.89
N ILE A 590 -10.56 6.02 5.82
CA ILE A 590 -11.85 6.34 6.43
C ILE A 590 -11.72 6.40 7.95
N VAL A 591 -11.05 5.42 8.58
CA VAL A 591 -10.88 5.41 10.05
C VAL A 591 -9.98 6.56 10.49
N SER A 592 -8.76 6.68 9.93
CA SER A 592 -7.82 7.73 10.34
C SER A 592 -8.37 9.12 10.03
N GLY A 593 -8.91 9.31 8.83
CA GLY A 593 -9.49 10.58 8.41
C GLY A 593 -10.74 10.98 9.20
N CYS A 594 -11.57 10.00 9.61
CA CYS A 594 -12.70 10.28 10.49
C CYS A 594 -12.23 10.67 11.89
N VAL A 595 -11.29 9.92 12.48
CA VAL A 595 -10.77 10.23 13.83
C VAL A 595 -10.12 11.62 13.85
N GLN A 596 -9.30 11.93 12.85
CA GLN A 596 -8.67 13.23 12.68
C GLN A 596 -9.67 14.38 12.57
N ALA A 597 -10.64 14.27 11.67
CA ALA A 597 -11.61 15.33 11.42
C ALA A 597 -12.53 15.62 12.63
N HIS A 598 -12.65 14.70 13.58
CA HIS A 598 -13.42 14.89 14.81
C HIS A 598 -12.54 15.23 16.03
N ASP A 599 -11.23 15.46 15.85
CA ASP A 599 -10.27 15.67 16.95
C ASP A 599 -10.35 14.54 18.01
N ALA A 600 -10.66 13.32 17.55
CA ALA A 600 -10.87 12.15 18.42
C ALA A 600 -9.57 11.37 18.69
N GLY A 601 -8.46 11.77 18.04
CA GLY A 601 -7.16 11.13 18.12
C GLY A 601 -6.14 11.82 17.23
N ILE A 602 -4.88 11.43 17.34
CA ILE A 602 -3.76 12.03 16.61
C ILE A 602 -3.27 11.06 15.54
N ILE A 603 -3.08 11.54 14.33
CA ILE A 603 -2.54 10.75 13.22
C ILE A 603 -1.03 11.00 13.10
N VAL A 604 -0.23 9.93 13.13
CA VAL A 604 1.25 10.00 13.06
C VAL A 604 1.75 9.15 11.90
N GLY A 605 2.82 9.59 11.24
CA GLY A 605 3.54 8.80 10.23
C GLY A 605 3.70 9.54 8.91
N GLN A 606 3.28 8.93 7.79
CA GLN A 606 3.37 9.53 6.46
C GLN A 606 2.01 9.56 5.77
N ARG A 607 1.86 10.44 4.76
CA ARG A 607 0.62 10.56 3.97
C ARG A 607 0.16 9.19 3.47
N SER A 608 -1.14 8.94 3.59
CA SER A 608 -1.76 7.69 3.12
C SER A 608 -1.88 7.60 1.59
N TRP A 609 -2.27 6.43 1.10
CA TRP A 609 -2.26 6.06 -0.32
C TRP A 609 -3.13 6.95 -1.24
N GLY A 610 -4.30 7.39 -0.78
CA GLY A 610 -5.27 8.16 -1.55
C GLY A 610 -6.24 7.34 -2.39
N LYS A 611 -6.75 6.20 -1.88
CA LYS A 611 -7.80 5.44 -2.57
C LYS A 611 -9.17 5.85 -2.04
N GLY A 612 -9.71 6.92 -2.62
CA GLY A 612 -11.06 7.43 -2.34
C GLY A 612 -12.20 6.81 -3.14
N SER A 613 -11.96 5.74 -3.91
CA SER A 613 -12.96 5.14 -4.81
C SER A 613 -13.60 3.87 -4.25
N VAL A 614 -14.85 3.64 -4.64
CA VAL A 614 -15.60 2.42 -4.36
C VAL A 614 -15.87 1.68 -5.67
N GLN A 615 -15.61 0.38 -5.68
CA GLN A 615 -15.84 -0.48 -6.83
C GLN A 615 -17.13 -1.28 -6.68
N THR A 616 -17.92 -1.35 -7.75
CA THR A 616 -19.08 -2.25 -7.90
C THR A 616 -18.71 -3.38 -8.86
N VAL A 617 -19.18 -4.58 -8.54
CA VAL A 617 -18.92 -5.78 -9.33
C VAL A 617 -20.21 -6.15 -10.06
N HIS A 618 -20.15 -6.19 -11.38
CA HIS A 618 -21.27 -6.57 -12.23
C HIS A 618 -20.96 -7.91 -12.91
N GLN A 619 -21.87 -8.86 -12.77
CA GLN A 619 -21.71 -10.15 -13.45
C GLN A 619 -21.90 -9.97 -14.97
N VAL A 620 -20.93 -10.41 -15.78
CA VAL A 620 -21.02 -10.36 -17.26
C VAL A 620 -21.36 -11.72 -17.86
N SER A 621 -20.92 -12.82 -17.25
CA SER A 621 -21.30 -14.20 -17.58
C SER A 621 -21.42 -15.06 -16.31
N ARG A 622 -21.65 -16.37 -16.43
CA ARG A 622 -21.69 -17.27 -15.26
C ARG A 622 -20.36 -17.28 -14.50
N GLU A 623 -19.24 -17.09 -15.20
CA GLU A 623 -17.88 -17.25 -14.68
C GLU A 623 -17.02 -16.02 -14.96
N ALA A 624 -17.61 -14.86 -15.25
CA ALA A 624 -16.86 -13.62 -15.44
C ALA A 624 -17.64 -12.42 -14.91
N ASN A 625 -16.90 -11.43 -14.39
CA ASN A 625 -17.43 -10.18 -13.87
C ASN A 625 -16.71 -8.98 -14.51
N VAL A 626 -17.28 -7.79 -14.40
CA VAL A 626 -16.56 -6.52 -14.57
C VAL A 626 -16.63 -5.77 -13.25
N LYS A 627 -15.46 -5.29 -12.80
CA LYS A 627 -15.32 -4.47 -11.60
C LYS A 627 -15.11 -3.04 -12.05
N LEU A 628 -15.95 -2.11 -11.60
CA LEU A 628 -15.95 -0.72 -12.03
C LEU A 628 -15.91 0.21 -10.84
N THR A 629 -15.09 1.25 -10.87
CA THR A 629 -15.25 2.37 -9.94
C THR A 629 -16.54 3.10 -10.26
N THR A 630 -17.48 3.14 -9.31
CA THR A 630 -18.81 3.73 -9.51
C THR A 630 -19.11 4.89 -8.56
N GLN A 631 -18.29 5.08 -7.51
CA GLN A 631 -18.51 6.10 -6.49
C GLN A 631 -17.17 6.60 -5.92
N TYR A 632 -17.16 7.83 -5.42
CA TYR A 632 -16.10 8.31 -4.52
C TYR A 632 -16.65 8.45 -3.10
N TYR A 633 -15.81 8.25 -2.10
CA TYR A 633 -16.14 8.60 -0.71
C TYR A 633 -15.41 9.86 -0.27
N ARG A 634 -16.05 10.59 0.63
CA ARG A 634 -15.51 11.78 1.29
C ARG A 634 -15.37 11.54 2.77
N LEU A 635 -14.24 12.00 3.30
CA LEU A 635 -14.00 12.12 4.73
C LEU A 635 -14.80 13.29 5.29
N PRO A 636 -15.22 13.24 6.57
CA PRO A 636 -15.96 14.33 7.19
C PRO A 636 -15.16 15.62 7.22
N SER A 637 -15.86 16.76 7.23
CA SER A 637 -15.21 18.05 7.41
C SER A 637 -14.98 18.34 8.90
N PRO A 638 -13.83 18.93 9.29
CA PRO A 638 -13.54 19.34 10.67
C PRO A 638 -14.53 20.34 11.26
N ASP A 639 -15.28 21.07 10.44
CA ASP A 639 -16.23 22.08 10.90
C ASP A 639 -17.62 21.54 11.30
N GLY A 640 -17.73 20.22 11.47
CA GLY A 640 -18.99 19.53 11.78
C GLY A 640 -19.90 19.33 10.58
N GLY A 641 -19.36 19.43 9.35
CA GLY A 641 -20.10 19.24 8.11
C GLY A 641 -20.79 20.51 7.58
N LYS A 642 -20.31 21.69 7.97
CA LYS A 642 -20.71 22.97 7.35
C LYS A 642 -20.12 23.10 5.95
N THR A 643 -18.92 22.56 5.74
CA THR A 643 -18.32 22.40 4.41
C THR A 643 -18.44 20.96 3.90
N PRO A 644 -18.42 20.76 2.57
CA PRO A 644 -18.36 19.42 2.01
C PRO A 644 -17.14 18.65 2.53
N GLY A 645 -17.31 17.34 2.70
CA GLY A 645 -16.23 16.47 3.12
C GLY A 645 -15.05 16.46 2.14
N ARG A 646 -13.85 16.13 2.62
CA ARG A 646 -12.63 16.09 1.81
C ARG A 646 -12.57 14.79 0.99
N LEU A 647 -12.28 14.90 -0.31
CA LEU A 647 -12.06 13.76 -1.19
C LEU A 647 -10.61 13.31 -1.09
N VAL A 648 -10.36 12.08 -0.66
CA VAL A 648 -8.99 11.54 -0.54
C VAL A 648 -8.44 10.91 -1.81
N HIS A 649 -9.26 10.75 -2.85
CA HIS A 649 -8.85 10.05 -4.07
C HIS A 649 -7.74 10.79 -4.82
N LYS A 650 -6.57 10.15 -4.99
CA LYS A 650 -5.45 10.66 -5.79
C LYS A 650 -5.85 10.68 -7.27
N ARG A 651 -6.20 11.86 -7.78
CA ARG A 651 -6.47 12.11 -9.20
C ARG A 651 -5.23 12.67 -9.89
N ARG A 652 -5.10 12.47 -11.19
CA ARG A 652 -4.07 13.12 -12.01
C ARG A 652 -4.13 14.64 -11.80
N GLY A 653 -3.00 15.25 -11.51
CA GLY A 653 -2.89 16.69 -11.20
C GLY A 653 -3.37 17.12 -9.81
N SER A 654 -3.96 16.25 -8.97
CA SER A 654 -4.44 16.65 -7.64
C SER A 654 -3.27 16.91 -6.68
N THR A 655 -3.25 18.08 -6.05
CA THR A 655 -2.28 18.42 -4.99
C THR A 655 -2.76 18.02 -3.59
N ASP A 656 -4.03 17.66 -3.46
CA ASP A 656 -4.64 17.20 -2.21
C ASP A 656 -5.24 15.81 -2.37
N TRP A 657 -4.73 14.84 -1.61
CA TRP A 657 -5.19 13.44 -1.59
C TRP A 657 -4.74 12.74 -0.30
N GLY A 658 -5.30 11.56 -0.03
CA GLY A 658 -4.98 10.76 1.16
C GLY A 658 -5.28 11.50 2.48
N VAL A 659 -4.92 10.89 3.60
CA VAL A 659 -4.89 11.49 4.93
C VAL A 659 -3.47 11.98 5.14
N VAL A 660 -3.34 13.27 5.47
CA VAL A 660 -2.07 13.87 5.89
C VAL A 660 -1.99 13.69 7.40
N PRO A 661 -0.92 13.11 7.95
CA PRO A 661 -0.79 12.95 9.40
C PRO A 661 -0.73 14.30 10.09
N ASP A 662 -1.19 14.38 11.34
CA ASP A 662 -1.02 15.56 12.18
C ASP A 662 0.47 15.73 12.53
N VAL A 663 1.16 14.62 12.79
CA VAL A 663 2.62 14.59 13.00
C VAL A 663 3.28 13.75 11.91
N GLU A 664 3.95 14.42 10.97
CA GLU A 664 4.73 13.75 9.93
C GLU A 664 6.05 13.25 10.50
N VAL A 665 6.27 11.93 10.41
CA VAL A 665 7.51 11.27 10.79
C VAL A 665 7.90 10.33 9.65
N ARG A 666 9.01 10.62 8.98
CA ARG A 666 9.51 9.81 7.88
C ARG A 666 10.37 8.67 8.40
N MET A 667 10.37 7.57 7.65
CA MET A 667 11.31 6.47 7.84
C MET A 667 12.06 6.28 6.53
N SER A 668 13.37 6.06 6.62
CA SER A 668 14.17 5.67 5.47
C SER A 668 13.79 4.26 5.00
N PRO A 669 14.08 3.89 3.74
CA PRO A 669 13.85 2.52 3.27
C PRO A 669 14.54 1.45 4.13
N ASP A 670 15.73 1.75 4.66
CA ASP A 670 16.48 0.85 5.55
C ASP A 670 15.78 0.68 6.91
N GLN A 671 15.30 1.78 7.51
CA GLN A 671 14.50 1.72 8.75
C GLN A 671 13.21 0.93 8.54
N ILE A 672 12.50 1.16 7.43
CA ILE A 672 11.29 0.41 7.08
C ILE A 672 11.60 -1.08 6.99
N THR A 673 12.70 -1.44 6.32
CA THR A 673 13.13 -2.82 6.14
C THR A 673 13.47 -3.46 7.48
N LYS A 674 14.36 -2.84 8.27
CA LYS A 674 14.76 -3.34 9.60
C LYS A 674 13.58 -3.49 10.56
N SER A 675 12.72 -2.47 10.65
CA SER A 675 11.52 -2.51 11.50
C SER A 675 10.56 -3.62 11.08
N THR A 676 10.31 -3.76 9.77
CA THR A 676 9.41 -4.79 9.24
C THR A 676 9.97 -6.19 9.45
N GLU A 677 11.25 -6.41 9.16
CA GLU A 677 11.91 -7.71 9.35
C GLU A 677 11.95 -8.11 10.83
N LEU A 678 12.29 -7.18 11.73
CA LEU A 678 12.30 -7.45 13.16
C LEU A 678 10.90 -7.81 13.64
N ARG A 679 9.87 -7.05 13.24
CA ARG A 679 8.48 -7.36 13.57
C ARG A 679 8.05 -8.72 13.05
N GLN A 680 8.38 -9.05 11.80
CA GLN A 680 8.06 -10.35 11.19
C GLN A 680 8.72 -11.51 11.94
N LYS A 681 10.00 -11.37 12.29
CA LYS A 681 10.75 -12.38 13.04
C LYS A 681 10.24 -12.54 14.48
N ALA A 682 9.92 -11.45 15.15
CA ALA A 682 9.34 -11.44 16.50
C ALA A 682 7.95 -12.10 16.56
N ASP A 683 7.10 -11.80 15.57
CA ASP A 683 5.75 -12.36 15.50
C ASP A 683 5.76 -13.86 15.12
N MET A 684 6.81 -14.36 14.47
CA MET A 684 6.86 -15.73 13.97
C MET A 684 7.23 -16.71 15.09
N ILE A 685 6.28 -17.59 15.44
CA ILE A 685 6.55 -18.76 16.28
C ILE A 685 6.80 -19.93 15.33
N LEU A 686 7.96 -20.61 15.39
CA LEU A 686 8.27 -21.80 14.58
C LEU A 686 8.16 -23.08 15.43
N ILE A 687 7.59 -24.14 14.85
CA ILE A 687 7.51 -25.44 15.54
C ILE A 687 8.89 -26.10 15.59
N GLY A 688 9.35 -26.43 16.80
CA GLY A 688 10.58 -27.22 17.00
C GLY A 688 11.88 -26.46 16.74
N SER A 689 11.83 -25.14 16.60
CA SER A 689 12.99 -24.25 16.59
C SER A 689 13.07 -23.53 17.94
N ASP A 690 14.19 -23.71 18.66
CA ASP A 690 14.54 -22.92 19.84
C ASP A 690 15.22 -21.59 19.45
N GLU A 691 15.00 -21.07 18.23
CA GLU A 691 15.53 -19.76 17.85
C GLU A 691 14.98 -18.67 18.79
N ASP A 692 15.90 -17.94 19.42
CA ASP A 692 15.60 -16.74 20.20
C ASP A 692 14.94 -15.72 19.27
N ARG A 693 13.61 -15.61 19.35
CA ARG A 693 12.86 -14.55 18.67
C ARG A 693 13.43 -13.19 19.13
N PRO A 694 13.70 -12.25 18.20
CA PRO A 694 14.23 -10.96 18.58
C PRO A 694 13.21 -10.25 19.49
N ASP A 695 13.72 -9.51 20.48
CA ASP A 695 12.88 -8.71 21.36
C ASP A 695 12.23 -7.59 20.54
N ILE A 696 10.90 -7.59 20.46
CA ILE A 696 10.15 -6.58 19.72
C ILE A 696 10.38 -5.16 20.25
N ASN A 697 10.77 -5.02 21.52
CA ASN A 697 11.05 -3.73 22.13
C ASN A 697 12.28 -3.05 21.52
N GLN A 698 13.14 -3.76 20.79
CA GLN A 698 14.22 -3.16 19.98
C GLN A 698 13.71 -2.13 18.98
N LEU A 699 12.45 -2.25 18.52
CA LEU A 699 11.81 -1.20 17.70
C LEU A 699 11.83 0.18 18.36
N ILE A 700 11.77 0.21 19.69
CA ILE A 700 11.73 1.41 20.52
C ILE A 700 13.11 1.66 21.16
N THR A 701 13.71 0.64 21.78
CA THR A 701 14.94 0.80 22.57
C THR A 701 16.19 1.02 21.74
N GLU A 702 16.18 0.64 20.45
CA GLU A 702 17.27 0.91 19.50
C GLU A 702 16.89 1.95 18.45
N GLY A 703 15.72 2.58 18.60
CA GLY A 703 15.24 3.60 17.69
C GLY A 703 15.00 3.13 16.25
N LEU A 704 14.57 1.88 16.05
CA LEU A 704 14.35 1.34 14.70
C LEU A 704 13.01 1.79 14.08
N ASP A 705 12.02 2.17 14.90
CA ASP A 705 10.71 2.66 14.45
C ASP A 705 10.40 4.05 15.04
N PRO A 706 10.91 5.14 14.43
CA PRO A 706 10.72 6.49 14.94
C PRO A 706 9.24 6.94 14.91
N GLN A 707 8.40 6.35 14.05
CA GLN A 707 6.96 6.63 14.02
C GLN A 707 6.29 6.08 15.28
N LEU A 708 6.62 4.85 15.66
CA LEU A 708 6.13 4.22 16.88
C LEU A 708 6.65 4.94 18.14
N GLU A 709 7.94 5.26 18.20
CA GLU A 709 8.52 6.03 19.31
C GLU A 709 7.82 7.38 19.49
N THR A 710 7.56 8.10 18.39
CA THR A 710 6.85 9.38 18.43
C THR A 710 5.44 9.23 18.97
N ALA A 711 4.69 8.23 18.49
CA ALA A 711 3.35 7.93 18.99
C ALA A 711 3.35 7.59 20.48
N LEU A 712 4.31 6.78 20.92
CA LEU A 712 4.46 6.36 22.29
C LEU A 712 4.83 7.54 23.20
N LEU A 713 5.73 8.41 22.77
CA LEU A 713 6.12 9.62 23.49
C LEU A 713 4.93 10.56 23.72
N ILE A 714 4.09 10.78 22.69
CA ILE A 714 2.87 11.60 22.80
C ILE A 714 1.89 11.00 23.82
N LEU A 715 1.68 9.69 23.78
CA LEU A 715 0.77 9.00 24.70
C LEU A 715 1.31 8.95 26.14
N ARG A 716 2.61 8.72 26.32
CA ARG A 716 3.27 8.81 27.63
C ARG A 716 3.12 10.20 28.24
N ALA A 717 3.36 11.25 27.44
CA ALA A 717 3.14 12.62 27.86
C ALA A 717 1.68 12.87 28.28
N ASN A 718 0.71 12.30 27.55
CA ASN A 718 -0.71 12.38 27.91
C ASN A 718 -1.04 11.64 29.22
N ALA A 719 -0.50 10.42 29.39
CA ALA A 719 -0.74 9.55 30.54
C ALA A 719 -0.30 10.17 31.88
N LEU A 720 0.74 11.00 31.87
CA LEU A 720 1.19 11.75 33.06
C LEU A 720 0.09 12.60 33.72
N SER A 721 -0.86 13.12 32.93
CA SER A 721 -2.01 13.87 33.48
C SER A 721 -3.03 13.00 34.20
N ARG A 722 -3.15 11.72 33.81
CA ARG A 722 -4.11 10.76 34.36
C ARG A 722 -3.58 10.11 35.63
N MET A 723 -2.31 9.70 35.61
CA MET A 723 -1.65 9.07 36.76
C MET A 723 -1.53 10.03 37.97
N THR A 724 -1.32 11.32 37.71
CA THR A 724 -1.27 12.35 38.76
C THR A 724 -2.65 12.63 39.40
N ALA A 725 -3.75 12.39 38.68
CA ALA A 725 -5.11 12.51 39.21
C ALA A 725 -5.46 11.34 40.15
N ASP A 726 -5.10 10.12 39.77
CA ASP A 726 -5.30 8.91 40.60
C ASP A 726 -4.47 8.95 41.89
N TYR A 727 -3.21 9.43 41.81
CA TYR A 727 -2.34 9.58 42.99
C TYR A 727 -2.90 10.58 44.01
N ARG A 728 -3.47 11.71 43.56
CA ARG A 728 -4.13 12.69 44.44
C ARG A 728 -5.40 12.13 45.07
N HIS A 729 -6.15 11.29 44.37
CA HIS A 729 -7.32 10.60 44.92
C HIS A 729 -6.94 9.55 45.96
N ALA A 730 -5.83 8.83 45.78
CA ALA A 730 -5.32 7.88 46.76
C ALA A 730 -4.88 8.58 48.06
N LEU A 731 -4.11 9.67 47.97
CA LEU A 731 -3.64 10.47 49.12
C LEU A 731 -4.75 11.20 49.90
N LEU A 732 -5.92 11.41 49.30
CA LEU A 732 -7.10 11.98 49.97
C LEU A 732 -7.98 10.92 50.63
N ASN A 733 -7.76 9.64 50.33
CA ASN A 733 -8.48 8.49 50.87
C ASN A 733 -7.66 7.67 51.89
N GLU A 734 -6.37 7.96 52.06
CA GLU A 734 -5.54 7.59 53.21
C GLU A 734 -5.62 8.67 54.30
#